data_AF-A0A0J1FV79-F1
#
_entry.id   AF-A0A0J1FV79-F1
#
_cell.length_a   1.000
_cell.length_b   1.000
_cell.length_c   1.000
_cell.angle_alpha   90.00
_cell.angle_beta   90.00
_cell.angle_gamma   90.00
#
_symmetry.space_group_name_H-M   'P 1'
#
loop_
_entity.id
_entity.type
_entity.pdbx_description
1 polymer ?
#
loop_
_entity_poly.entity_id
_entity_poly.type
_entity_poly.pdbx_seq_one_letter_code
_entity_poly.pdbx_strand_id
1 'polypeptide(L)'
;MKKTQNIFASLAIMSMTLTTVPLHAFADSMVPTRIAGNTAAQTAAAIADQTGWTGIAILASSASYGMVDALTAGPLSTYLKAPILLTGPGNTLDPDTKNELTKLNVKTVYVTSGTAVISQAVLDQLSGMGISVISLGGQDRAETSVNIAKRMVGVTKVAVANGLQDALSIASVASAANEPILLTDKNSVPPSVAAYLTANPSITSSDVIGGTGVISDAVAAQFPHATRHFGNTAYDTNNQVIQDFSSSLKFDNVYVANGNTGIDALAGAPLAAMTNSPIVLTDGTVPAAAAYVHGKLAADAVVTALGGAAVVSDQVRTGILTGQVNNPGGPVAVTSVTAVSAASFEVKFSSAPADPSKVSFTVTNTGSPVTVTTSWDSTNTVATLSCANNLPEGSYAIDVQNNSFDLGTSTVAITAQKIAKITINSTKLAVTTANSTTAGGIGYATFIAQDQYGSDITSSYLANNITWTTGVGSITVPTHGVLQVTPNTMNLLTFSTVVITGYDSSSGVSTSATLNTSTAAGTLSSITLNKLINSNNAILTAQDTSNIWYIDYTAKDMSGNPTNDYNLVKNGLITIGTDYEITCSNPYVTAKVVQDPNDSNKAAIQVTVNSTSVQMDMPVTITAMCYGGTPSSLTLTLKKQQSVETFTLMAPNQVIASGEYKQIPFMAYDQNGVQLTRYSDLTNVILSPLYSNSSQPGAQLIQNPDGTASLWYQASTLPAGSNQSQPGVITASVPGSGKISTITINIQTLPKANTLTLNSHIMISSMEAPTVACNLIPTSAADYGAIEKVDFGYNYGGLTVNDQYGRPMDFTSLAKYGADGNRYQVAATTTGGSIALDQCGSDKEVMLPAGYGVRYAVANAGKSIEIRSLKPGQQTVRFYLYDTYQTANVSGRRSDGSTYNRGDYIFNNSIKNYNDLSPIDSKSVTYSVLQNKDIKGYTIAKEPNPIYAKIPATTNSAPTTAGAITLQQQEYEANPYVFGLTAGGGLVVLAGYSIQGAYVNSSDFLVDTENTGEVSCAKHTADAVYVAAKKLDPSKSSSSTTLTVTIKGADGLTHAVTTPITSSTTNPVAQSMGVYVDQTINGASLSDDGTTVYIKAGSDADTTGLAVGKYLSRYIPAAAALNVGGKNRAVVYFYAKDSYGTKGIDLASISLVGNTGDFTATNVTSNGEFSLNSDGSIAKNTLGQEVLSSSEPGFTKYVTVTGVTTSGLLQTVKIVYTK
;
A
#
# COMPACT_ATOMS: atom_id res chain seq x y z
N MET A 1 29.33 -74.28 27.00
CA MET A 1 27.89 -74.13 27.33
C MET A 1 27.54 -72.66 27.18
N LYS A 2 26.52 -72.17 26.48
CA LYS A 2 25.49 -72.70 25.57
C LYS A 2 24.91 -71.45 24.84
N LYS A 3 24.76 -71.56 23.51
CA LYS A 3 23.74 -70.93 22.64
C LYS A 3 23.77 -69.43 22.26
N THR A 4 24.36 -69.22 21.08
CA THR A 4 23.83 -68.52 19.88
C THR A 4 22.44 -69.00 19.41
N GLN A 5 21.67 -68.13 18.71
CA GLN A 5 20.75 -68.37 17.54
C GLN A 5 19.86 -67.12 17.28
N ASN A 6 20.03 -66.35 16.20
CA ASN A 6 19.54 -66.52 14.80
C ASN A 6 18.15 -65.90 14.53
N ILE A 7 18.11 -64.74 13.85
CA ILE A 7 17.01 -64.37 12.95
C ILE A 7 17.64 -63.76 11.67
N PHE A 8 17.88 -64.63 10.69
CA PHE A 8 18.24 -64.31 9.30
C PHE A 8 17.60 -65.37 8.39
N ALA A 9 17.26 -64.94 7.17
CA ALA A 9 16.86 -65.72 5.99
C ALA A 9 15.36 -66.04 5.81
N SER A 10 14.66 -65.16 5.09
CA SER A 10 13.77 -65.56 3.99
C SER A 10 13.43 -64.33 3.17
N LEU A 11 14.11 -64.15 2.02
CA LEU A 11 13.51 -63.71 0.75
C LEU A 11 14.61 -63.69 -0.33
N ALA A 12 15.19 -64.87 -0.58
CA ALA A 12 16.18 -65.09 -1.63
C ALA A 12 15.73 -66.22 -2.56
N ILE A 13 14.56 -66.06 -3.22
CA ILE A 13 14.17 -66.86 -4.40
C ILE A 13 13.25 -66.01 -5.29
N MET A 14 13.82 -65.12 -6.12
CA MET A 14 13.26 -64.73 -7.43
C MET A 14 14.30 -63.96 -8.28
N SER A 15 15.56 -64.38 -8.20
CA SER A 15 16.60 -63.98 -9.14
C SER A 15 16.46 -64.81 -10.42
N MET A 16 16.31 -64.12 -11.55
CA MET A 16 16.27 -64.58 -12.96
C MET A 16 14.89 -64.97 -13.52
N THR A 17 14.17 -64.00 -14.09
CA THR A 17 14.03 -63.81 -15.56
C THR A 17 13.07 -62.64 -15.85
N LEU A 18 13.58 -61.48 -16.28
CA LEU A 18 13.05 -60.75 -17.46
C LEU A 18 13.96 -59.55 -17.80
N THR A 19 14.51 -59.60 -19.00
CA THR A 19 15.19 -58.52 -19.72
C THR A 19 14.21 -57.46 -20.24
N THR A 20 14.76 -56.26 -20.51
CA THR A 20 14.32 -55.15 -21.40
C THR A 20 13.62 -53.91 -20.80
N VAL A 21 14.48 -52.87 -20.57
CA VAL A 21 14.32 -51.38 -20.69
C VAL A 21 13.28 -50.62 -19.82
N PRO A 22 13.49 -49.33 -19.48
CA PRO A 22 14.63 -48.44 -19.81
C PRO A 22 15.38 -47.86 -18.61
N LEU A 23 16.62 -47.42 -18.89
CA LEU A 23 17.32 -46.38 -18.16
C LEU A 23 16.34 -45.22 -17.92
N HIS A 24 15.96 -44.99 -16.66
CA HIS A 24 15.48 -43.66 -16.30
C HIS A 24 16.71 -42.76 -16.24
N ALA A 25 16.68 -41.82 -17.17
CA ALA A 25 17.67 -40.81 -17.45
C ALA A 25 18.23 -40.18 -16.17
N PHE A 26 19.53 -39.87 -16.21
CA PHE A 26 20.08 -38.77 -15.45
C PHE A 26 19.16 -37.56 -15.67
N ALA A 27 18.37 -37.21 -14.66
CA ALA A 27 17.67 -35.94 -14.66
C ALA A 27 18.74 -34.86 -14.53
N ASP A 28 19.15 -34.33 -15.67
CA ASP A 28 19.87 -33.07 -15.75
C ASP A 28 18.95 -32.03 -15.08
N SER A 29 19.31 -31.56 -13.88
CA SER A 29 18.48 -30.61 -13.15
C SER A 29 18.47 -29.30 -13.93
N MET A 30 17.40 -29.05 -14.68
CA MET A 30 17.25 -27.83 -15.46
C MET A 30 17.41 -26.62 -14.53
N VAL A 31 18.46 -25.81 -14.75
CA VAL A 31 18.67 -24.57 -14.00
C VAL A 31 17.47 -23.66 -14.25
N PRO A 32 16.77 -23.19 -13.20
CA PRO A 32 15.56 -22.40 -13.37
C PRO A 32 15.88 -21.03 -13.98
N THR A 33 15.05 -20.56 -14.91
CA THR A 33 15.18 -19.22 -15.52
C THR A 33 14.75 -18.09 -14.59
N ARG A 34 14.18 -18.41 -13.41
CA ARG A 34 13.80 -17.49 -12.35
C ARG A 34 13.75 -18.19 -11.00
N ILE A 35 14.30 -17.55 -9.97
CA ILE A 35 14.20 -17.96 -8.57
C ILE A 35 13.54 -16.81 -7.81
N ALA A 36 12.32 -17.02 -7.33
CA ALA A 36 11.52 -15.95 -6.74
C ALA A 36 10.43 -16.50 -5.79
N GLY A 37 10.03 -15.66 -4.84
CA GLY A 37 8.77 -15.76 -4.10
C GLY A 37 7.99 -14.44 -4.16
N ASN A 38 6.85 -14.36 -3.46
CA ASN A 38 6.03 -13.14 -3.42
C ASN A 38 6.68 -12.05 -2.55
N THR A 39 7.58 -12.44 -1.64
CA THR A 39 8.36 -11.54 -0.78
C THR A 39 9.86 -11.77 -0.92
N ALA A 40 10.68 -10.84 -0.44
CA ALA A 40 12.14 -11.00 -0.41
C ALA A 40 12.56 -12.20 0.45
N ALA A 41 11.89 -12.44 1.58
CA ALA A 41 12.17 -13.60 2.45
C ALA A 41 11.89 -14.93 1.74
N GLN A 42 10.80 -15.02 0.97
CA GLN A 42 10.50 -16.20 0.16
C GLN A 42 11.49 -16.38 -1.00
N THR A 43 11.93 -15.28 -1.63
CA THR A 43 12.98 -15.34 -2.66
C THR A 43 14.30 -15.85 -2.06
N ALA A 44 14.69 -15.36 -0.88
CA ALA A 44 15.88 -15.84 -0.18
C ALA A 44 15.78 -17.32 0.20
N ALA A 45 14.61 -17.80 0.65
CA ALA A 45 14.38 -19.22 0.90
C ALA A 45 14.48 -20.05 -0.39
N ALA A 46 13.91 -19.58 -1.50
CA ALA A 46 14.01 -20.24 -2.80
C ALA A 46 15.45 -20.30 -3.34
N ILE A 47 16.25 -19.26 -3.07
CA ILE A 47 17.70 -19.24 -3.37
C ILE A 47 18.44 -20.23 -2.47
N ALA A 48 18.13 -20.27 -1.17
CA ALA A 48 18.74 -21.20 -0.23
C ALA A 48 18.58 -22.66 -0.67
N ASP A 49 17.40 -23.01 -1.19
CA ASP A 49 17.12 -24.34 -1.76
C ASP A 49 18.05 -24.75 -2.90
N GLN A 50 18.50 -23.78 -3.71
CA GLN A 50 19.44 -24.07 -4.81
C GLN A 50 20.86 -24.34 -4.32
N THR A 51 21.22 -23.89 -3.11
CA THR A 51 22.57 -24.10 -2.56
C THR A 51 22.75 -25.49 -1.96
N GLY A 52 21.67 -26.11 -1.48
CA GLY A 52 21.69 -27.38 -0.75
C GLY A 52 22.41 -27.32 0.60
N TRP A 53 22.73 -26.12 1.10
CA TRP A 53 23.43 -25.92 2.37
C TRP A 53 22.52 -26.09 3.57
N THR A 54 23.03 -26.69 4.65
CA THR A 54 22.27 -27.00 5.87
C THR A 54 23.10 -26.71 7.11
N GLY A 55 22.45 -26.60 8.27
CA GLY A 55 23.12 -26.51 9.58
C GLY A 55 23.59 -25.12 10.01
N ILE A 56 24.00 -24.25 9.08
CA ILE A 56 24.39 -22.85 9.37
C ILE A 56 23.59 -21.93 8.45
N ALA A 57 23.13 -20.77 8.94
CA ALA A 57 22.56 -19.71 8.10
C ALA A 57 23.10 -18.33 8.51
N ILE A 58 22.98 -17.38 7.60
CA ILE A 58 23.20 -15.96 7.88
C ILE A 58 21.85 -15.25 7.85
N LEU A 59 21.56 -14.45 8.87
CA LEU A 59 20.36 -13.64 8.93
C LEU A 59 20.71 -12.18 8.63
N ALA A 60 20.03 -11.62 7.65
CA ALA A 60 20.11 -10.23 7.24
C ALA A 60 18.74 -9.54 7.32
N SER A 61 18.75 -8.21 7.42
CA SER A 61 17.52 -7.42 7.41
C SER A 61 17.01 -7.23 5.98
N SER A 62 15.71 -7.37 5.75
CA SER A 62 15.06 -6.97 4.50
C SER A 62 14.69 -5.48 4.47
N ALA A 63 14.93 -4.73 5.56
CA ALA A 63 14.74 -3.28 5.59
C ALA A 63 15.93 -2.55 4.95
N SER A 64 15.66 -1.52 4.14
CA SER A 64 16.68 -0.82 3.36
C SER A 64 17.84 -0.24 4.18
N TYR A 65 17.59 0.24 5.41
CA TYR A 65 18.64 0.79 6.27
C TYR A 65 19.53 -0.29 6.89
N GLY A 66 18.99 -1.49 7.15
CA GLY A 66 19.72 -2.63 7.70
C GLY A 66 20.42 -3.50 6.66
N MET A 67 19.96 -3.45 5.41
CA MET A 67 20.52 -4.20 4.29
C MET A 67 21.96 -3.79 3.97
N VAL A 68 22.32 -2.52 4.20
CA VAL A 68 23.68 -2.01 3.93
C VAL A 68 24.73 -2.70 4.82
N ASP A 69 24.36 -3.08 6.04
CA ASP A 69 25.23 -3.80 6.97
C ASP A 69 25.53 -5.23 6.49
N ALA A 70 24.55 -5.84 5.80
CA ALA A 70 24.62 -7.20 5.29
C ALA A 70 25.31 -7.34 3.92
N LEU A 71 25.62 -6.24 3.23
CA LEU A 71 26.25 -6.25 1.89
C LEU A 71 27.51 -7.12 1.80
N THR A 72 28.24 -7.19 2.91
CA THR A 72 29.53 -7.87 3.00
C THR A 72 29.41 -9.34 3.41
N ALA A 73 28.18 -9.84 3.58
CA ALA A 73 27.90 -11.19 4.06
C ALA A 73 28.10 -12.27 2.99
N GLY A 74 28.11 -11.94 1.70
CA GLY A 74 28.30 -12.90 0.61
C GLY A 74 29.56 -13.77 0.80
N PRO A 75 30.76 -13.18 0.98
CA PRO A 75 31.97 -13.96 1.18
C PRO A 75 31.93 -14.85 2.43
N LEU A 76 31.36 -14.37 3.53
CA LEU A 76 31.18 -15.18 4.73
C LEU A 76 30.20 -16.34 4.51
N SER A 77 29.12 -16.10 3.75
CA SER A 77 28.12 -17.10 3.39
C SER A 77 28.75 -18.27 2.62
N THR A 78 29.54 -17.97 1.60
CA THR A 78 30.25 -18.99 0.82
C THR A 78 31.32 -19.69 1.65
N TYR A 79 32.08 -18.94 2.46
CA TYR A 79 33.12 -19.51 3.34
C TYR A 79 32.53 -20.51 4.35
N LEU A 80 31.39 -20.20 4.95
CA LEU A 80 30.70 -21.05 5.91
C LEU A 80 29.81 -22.12 5.27
N LYS A 81 29.56 -22.04 3.95
CA LYS A 81 28.50 -22.79 3.25
C LYS A 81 27.15 -22.63 3.95
N ALA A 82 26.72 -21.39 4.13
CA ALA A 82 25.53 -21.01 4.89
C ALA A 82 24.67 -20.02 4.09
N PRO A 83 23.38 -20.31 3.78
CA PRO A 83 22.58 -19.41 2.96
C PRO A 83 22.24 -18.12 3.71
N ILE A 84 22.02 -17.04 2.96
CA ILE A 84 21.55 -15.75 3.49
C ILE A 84 20.02 -15.76 3.49
N LEU A 85 19.41 -15.70 4.67
CA LEU A 85 17.98 -15.57 4.88
C LEU A 85 17.64 -14.18 5.41
N LEU A 86 16.38 -13.76 5.25
CA LEU A 86 15.96 -12.38 5.45
C LEU A 86 14.86 -12.25 6.49
N THR A 87 14.91 -11.23 7.32
CA THR A 87 13.81 -10.88 8.23
C THR A 87 13.45 -9.41 8.13
N GLY A 88 12.14 -9.13 8.18
CA GLY A 88 11.61 -7.77 8.22
C GLY A 88 11.92 -7.05 9.53
N PRO A 89 11.67 -5.72 9.57
CA PRO A 89 11.75 -4.95 10.81
C PRO A 89 10.65 -5.37 11.79
N GLY A 90 10.93 -5.25 13.09
CA GLY A 90 9.96 -5.53 14.15
C GLY A 90 10.46 -6.55 15.17
N ASN A 91 9.53 -7.09 15.95
CA ASN A 91 9.82 -7.97 17.09
C ASN A 91 9.60 -9.47 16.80
N THR A 92 9.27 -9.83 15.56
CA THR A 92 8.92 -11.19 15.16
C THR A 92 9.83 -11.67 14.04
N LEU A 93 10.38 -12.88 14.17
CA LEU A 93 11.14 -13.51 13.10
C LEU A 93 10.20 -13.79 11.92
N ASP A 94 10.62 -13.42 10.71
CA ASP A 94 9.82 -13.64 9.51
C ASP A 94 9.38 -15.12 9.39
N PRO A 95 8.07 -15.41 9.19
CA PRO A 95 7.56 -16.78 9.17
C PRO A 95 8.20 -17.67 8.09
N ASP A 96 8.47 -17.12 6.91
CA ASP A 96 9.07 -17.89 5.82
C ASP A 96 10.53 -18.23 6.12
N THR A 97 11.27 -17.28 6.69
CA THR A 97 12.64 -17.52 7.20
C THR A 97 12.64 -18.53 8.34
N LYS A 98 11.68 -18.46 9.27
CA LYS A 98 11.56 -19.43 10.36
C LYS A 98 11.33 -20.85 9.84
N ASN A 99 10.46 -21.00 8.83
CA ASN A 99 10.20 -22.27 8.18
C ASN A 99 11.46 -22.81 7.49
N GLU A 100 12.17 -21.95 6.78
CA GLU A 100 13.39 -22.35 6.05
C GLU A 100 14.53 -22.73 7.02
N LEU A 101 14.74 -21.98 8.10
CA LEU A 101 15.70 -22.34 9.17
C LEU A 101 15.42 -23.73 9.75
N THR A 102 14.14 -24.07 9.90
CA THR A 102 13.71 -25.38 10.42
C THR A 102 13.98 -26.49 9.41
N LYS A 103 13.60 -26.26 8.14
CA LYS A 103 13.79 -27.19 7.02
C LYS A 103 15.27 -27.50 6.76
N LEU A 104 16.13 -26.48 6.81
CA LEU A 104 17.58 -26.62 6.66
C LEU A 104 18.29 -27.13 7.92
N ASN A 105 17.53 -27.46 8.99
CA ASN A 105 18.02 -27.94 10.28
C ASN A 105 19.16 -27.08 10.85
N VAL A 106 19.00 -25.76 10.81
CA VAL A 106 20.02 -24.81 11.22
C VAL A 106 20.27 -24.90 12.73
N LYS A 107 21.55 -24.88 13.12
CA LYS A 107 22.04 -24.90 14.52
C LYS A 107 22.80 -23.65 14.89
N THR A 108 23.28 -22.89 13.90
CA THR A 108 24.00 -21.63 14.13
C THR A 108 23.53 -20.58 13.14
N VAL A 109 23.19 -19.39 13.64
CA VAL A 109 22.81 -18.24 12.82
C VAL A 109 23.77 -17.09 13.09
N TYR A 110 24.39 -16.58 12.03
CA TYR A 110 25.19 -15.35 12.07
C TYR A 110 24.32 -14.15 11.70
N VAL A 111 24.22 -13.16 12.58
CA VAL A 111 23.34 -12.01 12.40
C VAL A 111 24.16 -10.80 11.98
N THR A 112 23.85 -10.26 10.80
CA THR A 112 24.66 -9.24 10.10
C THR A 112 24.25 -7.79 10.41
N SER A 113 23.53 -7.58 11.50
CA SER A 113 23.12 -6.25 11.95
C SER A 113 23.05 -6.17 13.47
N GLY A 114 23.13 -4.96 14.00
CA GLY A 114 22.93 -4.70 15.43
C GLY A 114 21.46 -4.86 15.86
N THR A 115 21.23 -4.85 17.18
CA THR A 115 19.88 -5.00 17.77
C THR A 115 18.92 -3.86 17.46
N ALA A 116 19.43 -2.72 16.98
CA ALA A 116 18.63 -1.60 16.47
C ALA A 116 17.96 -1.91 15.13
N VAL A 117 18.46 -2.90 14.39
CA VAL A 117 17.98 -3.29 13.05
C VAL A 117 17.25 -4.63 13.10
N ILE A 118 17.86 -5.64 13.73
CA ILE A 118 17.23 -6.94 14.01
C ILE A 118 17.04 -7.02 15.52
N SER A 119 15.81 -6.81 15.98
CA SER A 119 15.50 -6.63 17.40
C SER A 119 15.94 -7.82 18.27
N GLN A 120 16.20 -7.54 19.54
CA GLN A 120 16.53 -8.58 20.52
C GLN A 120 15.46 -9.69 20.59
N ALA A 121 14.17 -9.34 20.40
CA ALA A 121 13.08 -10.30 20.38
C ALA A 121 13.19 -11.34 19.25
N VAL A 122 13.77 -10.96 18.10
CA VAL A 122 14.06 -11.90 17.00
C VAL A 122 15.20 -12.84 17.39
N LEU A 123 16.24 -12.33 18.05
CA LEU A 123 17.37 -13.14 18.52
C LEU A 123 16.94 -14.15 19.60
N ASP A 124 16.03 -13.74 20.48
CA ASP A 124 15.46 -14.59 21.51
C ASP A 124 14.58 -15.70 20.89
N GLN A 125 13.85 -15.40 19.81
CA GLN A 125 13.11 -16.41 19.04
C GLN A 125 14.02 -17.45 18.40
N LEU A 126 15.14 -17.03 17.79
CA LEU A 126 16.15 -17.96 17.25
C LEU A 126 16.72 -18.84 18.37
N SER A 127 17.08 -18.24 19.50
CA SER A 127 17.60 -18.98 20.66
C SER A 127 16.57 -19.97 21.21
N GLY A 128 15.29 -19.58 21.26
CA GLY A 128 14.16 -20.44 21.64
C GLY A 128 13.92 -21.62 20.69
N MET A 129 14.37 -21.52 19.43
CA MET A 129 14.40 -22.63 18.48
C MET A 129 15.59 -23.58 18.70
N GLY A 130 16.44 -23.32 19.69
CA GLY A 130 17.66 -24.09 19.95
C GLY A 130 18.81 -23.76 19.00
N ILE A 131 18.78 -22.58 18.36
CA ILE A 131 19.81 -22.10 17.44
C ILE A 131 20.80 -21.21 18.20
N SER A 132 22.10 -21.47 18.01
CA SER A 132 23.15 -20.59 18.53
C SER A 132 23.26 -19.32 17.68
N VAL A 133 23.03 -18.16 18.29
CA VAL A 133 23.08 -16.87 17.61
C VAL A 133 24.45 -16.22 17.79
N ILE A 134 25.10 -15.86 16.67
CA ILE A 134 26.37 -15.14 16.64
C ILE A 134 26.13 -13.76 16.03
N SER A 135 26.15 -12.72 16.86
CA SER A 135 26.01 -11.33 16.38
C SER A 135 27.31 -10.84 15.75
N LEU A 136 27.19 -10.26 14.55
CA LEU A 136 28.28 -9.62 13.81
C LEU A 136 28.09 -8.11 13.66
N GLY A 137 26.95 -7.56 14.09
CA GLY A 137 26.68 -6.12 14.03
C GLY A 137 27.69 -5.30 14.85
N GLY A 138 28.18 -4.22 14.25
CA GLY A 138 29.02 -3.19 14.89
C GLY A 138 28.23 -1.91 15.20
N GLN A 139 28.92 -0.89 15.68
CA GLN A 139 28.38 0.46 15.89
C GLN A 139 28.00 1.15 14.58
N ASP A 140 28.68 0.79 13.49
CA ASP A 140 28.41 1.26 12.14
C ASP A 140 28.62 0.14 11.11
N ARG A 141 28.35 0.47 9.84
CA ARG A 141 28.47 -0.46 8.70
C ARG A 141 29.92 -0.90 8.46
N ALA A 142 30.90 -0.05 8.76
CA ALA A 142 32.32 -0.35 8.56
C ALA A 142 32.80 -1.37 9.60
N GLU A 143 32.45 -1.17 10.88
CA GLU A 143 32.72 -2.14 11.94
C GLU A 143 32.00 -3.46 11.69
N THR A 144 30.76 -3.43 11.20
CA THR A 144 30.03 -4.65 10.82
C THR A 144 30.77 -5.42 9.72
N SER A 145 31.24 -4.74 8.67
CA SER A 145 32.04 -5.37 7.60
C SER A 145 33.33 -6.00 8.14
N VAL A 146 33.98 -5.35 9.10
CA VAL A 146 35.18 -5.88 9.77
C VAL A 146 34.85 -7.10 10.63
N ASN A 147 33.73 -7.08 11.36
CA ASN A 147 33.29 -8.22 12.18
C ASN A 147 32.93 -9.44 11.34
N ILE A 148 32.38 -9.24 10.15
CA ILE A 148 32.16 -10.28 9.14
C ILE A 148 33.52 -10.80 8.65
N ALA A 149 34.44 -9.92 8.25
CA ALA A 149 35.77 -10.28 7.74
C ALA A 149 36.60 -11.08 8.76
N LYS A 150 36.49 -10.77 10.07
CA LYS A 150 37.17 -11.51 11.16
C LYS A 150 36.75 -12.98 11.27
N ARG A 151 35.63 -13.39 10.67
CA ARG A 151 35.16 -14.78 10.67
C ARG A 151 35.76 -15.62 9.54
N MET A 152 36.47 -14.99 8.61
CA MET A 152 37.15 -15.65 7.51
C MET A 152 38.64 -15.80 7.82
N VAL A 153 39.24 -16.92 7.42
CA VAL A 153 40.68 -17.17 7.60
C VAL A 153 41.36 -17.32 6.24
N GLY A 154 42.69 -17.12 6.20
CA GLY A 154 43.47 -17.25 4.96
C GLY A 154 43.24 -16.11 3.97
N VAL A 155 42.78 -14.95 4.44
CA VAL A 155 42.53 -13.77 3.61
C VAL A 155 43.84 -13.09 3.23
N THR A 156 44.08 -12.95 1.91
CA THR A 156 45.26 -12.26 1.35
C THR A 156 44.92 -11.01 0.54
N LYS A 157 43.63 -10.81 0.25
CA LYS A 157 43.08 -9.71 -0.55
C LYS A 157 41.73 -9.28 0.02
N VAL A 158 41.35 -8.02 -0.14
CA VAL A 158 40.06 -7.47 0.31
C VAL A 158 39.42 -6.57 -0.75
N ALA A 159 38.10 -6.61 -0.86
CA ALA A 159 37.34 -5.68 -1.68
C ALA A 159 36.90 -4.49 -0.82
N VAL A 160 36.88 -3.29 -1.39
CA VAL A 160 36.56 -2.04 -0.69
C VAL A 160 35.44 -1.32 -1.44
N ALA A 161 34.35 -1.00 -0.75
CA ALA A 161 33.19 -0.32 -1.32
C ALA A 161 32.61 0.72 -0.35
N ASN A 162 31.76 1.62 -0.86
CA ASN A 162 31.02 2.60 -0.06
C ASN A 162 29.50 2.54 -0.36
N GLY A 163 29.14 2.39 -1.65
CA GLY A 163 27.76 2.28 -2.10
C GLY A 163 27.18 0.86 -2.08
N LEU A 164 25.84 0.77 -2.00
CA LEU A 164 25.08 -0.48 -2.07
C LEU A 164 25.42 -1.25 -3.36
N GLN A 165 25.23 -0.61 -4.51
CA GLN A 165 25.42 -1.25 -5.81
C GLN A 165 26.89 -1.57 -6.12
N ASP A 166 27.83 -0.75 -5.63
CA ASP A 166 29.26 -1.02 -5.79
C ASP A 166 29.66 -2.28 -5.00
N ALA A 167 29.20 -2.42 -3.75
CA ALA A 167 29.43 -3.64 -2.97
C ALA A 167 28.77 -4.87 -3.60
N LEU A 168 27.54 -4.75 -4.10
CA LEU A 168 26.85 -5.84 -4.79
C LEU A 168 27.54 -6.23 -6.11
N SER A 169 28.20 -5.29 -6.78
CA SER A 169 28.88 -5.54 -8.06
C SER A 169 30.02 -6.54 -7.93
N ILE A 170 30.75 -6.52 -6.82
CA ILE A 170 31.85 -7.45 -6.54
C ILE A 170 31.40 -8.66 -5.71
N ALA A 171 30.15 -8.69 -5.21
CA ALA A 171 29.73 -9.66 -4.21
C ALA A 171 29.94 -11.12 -4.62
N SER A 172 29.56 -11.52 -5.85
CA SER A 172 29.75 -12.91 -6.30
C SER A 172 31.23 -13.26 -6.53
N VAL A 173 32.01 -12.32 -7.06
CA VAL A 173 33.46 -12.47 -7.32
C VAL A 173 34.22 -12.60 -6.00
N ALA A 174 34.01 -11.65 -5.09
CA ALA A 174 34.64 -11.64 -3.77
C ALA A 174 34.28 -12.90 -2.98
N SER A 175 33.03 -13.36 -3.10
CA SER A 175 32.58 -14.59 -2.44
C SER A 175 33.26 -15.84 -2.99
N ALA A 176 33.45 -15.93 -4.31
CA ALA A 176 34.17 -17.04 -4.95
C ALA A 176 35.67 -17.02 -4.63
N ALA A 177 36.25 -15.84 -4.44
CA ALA A 177 37.69 -15.64 -4.18
C ALA A 177 38.10 -15.73 -2.70
N ASN A 178 37.16 -16.00 -1.77
CA ASN A 178 37.39 -15.92 -0.32
C ASN A 178 37.94 -14.53 0.11
N GLU A 179 37.42 -13.48 -0.51
CA GLU A 179 37.82 -12.09 -0.34
C GLU A 179 36.72 -11.34 0.44
N PRO A 180 36.96 -10.90 1.68
CA PRO A 180 35.96 -10.14 2.41
C PRO A 180 35.81 -8.73 1.83
N ILE A 181 34.58 -8.22 1.89
CA ILE A 181 34.25 -6.86 1.48
C ILE A 181 34.29 -5.96 2.72
N LEU A 182 35.05 -4.88 2.66
CA LEU A 182 35.18 -3.86 3.70
C LEU A 182 34.50 -2.57 3.23
N LEU A 183 33.77 -1.91 4.13
CA LEU A 183 33.08 -0.66 3.82
C LEU A 183 33.88 0.56 4.29
N THR A 184 34.00 1.58 3.44
CA THR A 184 34.72 2.83 3.70
C THR A 184 33.87 4.06 3.42
N ASP A 185 34.27 5.21 3.96
CA ASP A 185 33.71 6.50 3.55
C ASP A 185 34.45 7.08 2.33
N LYS A 186 33.85 8.08 1.70
CA LYS A 186 34.41 8.73 0.49
C LYS A 186 35.79 9.35 0.70
N ASN A 187 35.96 10.03 1.84
CA ASN A 187 37.12 10.87 2.12
C ASN A 187 37.94 10.40 3.34
N SER A 188 37.56 9.29 3.96
CA SER A 188 38.24 8.73 5.12
C SER A 188 38.12 7.21 5.16
N VAL A 189 39.20 6.53 5.56
CA VAL A 189 39.15 5.11 5.95
C VAL A 189 38.66 5.05 7.40
N PRO A 190 37.56 4.32 7.71
CA PRO A 190 37.08 4.17 9.07
C PRO A 190 38.14 3.54 9.98
N PRO A 191 38.25 3.97 11.26
CA PRO A 191 39.25 3.44 12.18
C PRO A 191 39.20 1.92 12.36
N SER A 192 38.00 1.33 12.33
CA SER A 192 37.78 -0.12 12.41
C SER A 192 38.44 -0.88 11.26
N VAL A 193 38.34 -0.35 10.03
CA VAL A 193 38.94 -0.91 8.82
C VAL A 193 40.46 -0.78 8.84
N ALA A 194 40.97 0.40 9.20
CA ALA A 194 42.42 0.63 9.32
C ALA A 194 43.06 -0.29 10.37
N ALA A 195 42.40 -0.47 11.52
CA ALA A 195 42.85 -1.38 12.57
C ALA A 195 42.82 -2.85 12.11
N TYR A 196 41.78 -3.26 11.37
CA TYR A 196 41.69 -4.61 10.83
C TYR A 196 42.82 -4.93 9.83
N LEU A 197 43.12 -4.02 8.90
CA LEU A 197 44.21 -4.18 7.95
C LEU A 197 45.57 -4.26 8.64
N THR A 198 45.79 -3.40 9.64
CA THR A 198 47.04 -3.41 10.44
C THR A 198 47.22 -4.74 11.20
N ALA A 199 46.14 -5.30 11.73
CA ALA A 199 46.17 -6.57 12.44
C ALA A 199 46.34 -7.79 11.53
N ASN A 200 46.11 -7.66 10.21
CA ASN A 200 46.14 -8.74 9.23
C ASN A 200 47.12 -8.42 8.09
N PRO A 201 48.45 -8.43 8.35
CA PRO A 201 49.46 -8.09 7.36
C PRO A 201 49.56 -9.09 6.19
N SER A 202 48.84 -10.22 6.25
CA SER A 202 48.68 -11.14 5.11
C SER A 202 47.86 -10.53 3.96
N ILE A 203 47.07 -9.49 4.25
CA ILE A 203 46.32 -8.73 3.24
C ILE A 203 47.28 -7.81 2.51
N THR A 204 47.65 -8.17 1.28
CA THR A 204 48.72 -7.53 0.51
C THR A 204 48.21 -6.78 -0.72
N SER A 205 46.93 -6.92 -1.05
CA SER A 205 46.29 -6.23 -2.18
C SER A 205 44.83 -5.94 -1.89
N SER A 206 44.22 -5.03 -2.65
CA SER A 206 42.81 -4.67 -2.49
C SER A 206 42.16 -4.28 -3.81
N ASP A 207 40.88 -4.61 -3.97
CA ASP A 207 40.05 -4.15 -5.08
C ASP A 207 39.12 -3.02 -4.61
N VAL A 208 39.28 -1.83 -5.16
CA VAL A 208 38.46 -0.66 -4.85
C VAL A 208 37.33 -0.56 -5.86
N ILE A 209 36.10 -0.73 -5.41
CA ILE A 209 34.91 -0.75 -6.27
C ILE A 209 34.21 0.59 -6.20
N GLY A 210 34.12 1.25 -7.36
CA GLY A 210 33.51 2.58 -7.51
C GLY A 210 34.53 3.67 -7.86
N GLY A 211 34.02 4.73 -8.50
CA GLY A 211 34.83 5.85 -8.99
C GLY A 211 35.32 6.80 -7.89
N THR A 212 36.10 7.80 -8.28
CA THR A 212 36.66 8.82 -7.35
C THR A 212 35.58 9.67 -6.66
N GLY A 213 34.39 9.75 -7.26
CA GLY A 213 33.22 10.41 -6.68
C GLY A 213 32.64 9.72 -5.44
N VAL A 214 32.88 8.42 -5.27
CA VAL A 214 32.38 7.60 -4.13
C VAL A 214 33.50 7.14 -3.19
N ILE A 215 34.71 6.90 -3.71
CA ILE A 215 35.93 6.61 -2.94
C ILE A 215 37.07 7.44 -3.53
N SER A 216 37.49 8.50 -2.85
CA SER A 216 38.56 9.39 -3.34
C SER A 216 39.89 8.66 -3.51
N ASP A 217 40.79 9.19 -4.35
CA ASP A 217 42.12 8.61 -4.55
C ASP A 217 42.97 8.64 -3.27
N ALA A 218 42.76 9.64 -2.42
CA ALA A 218 43.41 9.72 -1.11
C ALA A 218 42.99 8.57 -0.18
N VAL A 219 41.75 8.09 -0.30
CA VAL A 219 41.28 6.91 0.45
C VAL A 219 41.79 5.63 -0.19
N ALA A 220 41.71 5.49 -1.52
CA ALA A 220 42.21 4.30 -2.23
C ALA A 220 43.71 4.05 -1.97
N ALA A 221 44.52 5.12 -1.90
CA ALA A 221 45.95 5.04 -1.62
C ALA A 221 46.30 4.52 -0.21
N GLN A 222 45.33 4.47 0.71
CA GLN A 222 45.52 3.93 2.07
C GLN A 222 45.32 2.40 2.13
N PHE A 223 44.82 1.78 1.05
CA PHE A 223 44.66 0.33 0.97
C PHE A 223 45.87 -0.33 0.30
N PRO A 224 46.28 -1.54 0.74
CA PRO A 224 47.41 -2.26 0.15
C PRO A 224 47.22 -2.50 -1.35
N HIS A 225 48.17 -2.07 -2.19
CA HIS A 225 48.19 -2.28 -3.65
C HIS A 225 46.80 -2.20 -4.32
N ALA A 226 46.08 -1.10 -4.05
CA ALA A 226 44.71 -0.92 -4.50
C ALA A 226 44.57 -0.90 -6.03
N THR A 227 43.70 -1.77 -6.57
CA THR A 227 43.28 -1.78 -7.97
C THR A 227 41.84 -1.26 -8.05
N ARG A 228 41.57 -0.23 -8.85
CA ARG A 228 40.23 0.39 -8.92
C ARG A 228 39.41 -0.16 -10.09
N HIS A 229 38.18 -0.56 -9.80
CA HIS A 229 37.18 -1.02 -10.78
C HIS A 229 35.97 -0.08 -10.72
N PHE A 230 35.67 0.63 -11.80
CA PHE A 230 34.61 1.64 -11.79
C PHE A 230 34.02 1.91 -13.18
N GLY A 231 32.78 2.39 -13.18
CA GLY A 231 32.16 3.05 -14.33
C GLY A 231 31.55 4.39 -13.94
N ASN A 232 30.87 5.03 -14.90
CA ASN A 232 30.22 6.32 -14.68
C ASN A 232 28.98 6.21 -13.77
N THR A 233 28.29 5.07 -13.85
CA THR A 233 27.15 4.72 -13.00
C THR A 233 27.44 3.44 -12.21
N ALA A 234 26.60 3.13 -11.22
CA ALA A 234 26.65 1.87 -10.49
C ALA A 234 26.55 0.63 -11.41
N TYR A 235 25.78 0.72 -12.49
CA TYR A 235 25.61 -0.36 -13.46
C TYR A 235 26.80 -0.48 -14.41
N ASP A 236 27.45 0.65 -14.73
CA ASP A 236 28.72 0.64 -15.44
C ASP A 236 29.85 0.06 -14.57
N THR A 237 29.86 0.33 -13.26
CA THR A 237 30.76 -0.32 -12.31
C THR A 237 30.52 -1.84 -12.29
N ASN A 238 29.27 -2.29 -12.24
CA ASN A 238 28.94 -3.72 -12.33
C ASN A 238 29.45 -4.34 -13.65
N ASN A 239 29.24 -3.67 -14.78
CA ASN A 239 29.77 -4.09 -16.07
C ASN A 239 31.30 -4.17 -16.07
N GLN A 240 31.99 -3.16 -15.54
CA GLN A 240 33.45 -3.13 -15.46
C GLN A 240 34.00 -4.26 -14.59
N VAL A 241 33.37 -4.52 -13.43
CA VAL A 241 33.74 -5.65 -12.57
C VAL A 241 33.58 -6.98 -13.30
N ILE A 242 32.45 -7.21 -14.00
CA ILE A 242 32.26 -8.45 -14.78
C ILE A 242 33.33 -8.60 -15.87
N GLN A 243 33.75 -7.51 -16.51
CA GLN A 243 34.81 -7.53 -17.52
C GLN A 243 36.18 -7.84 -16.93
N ASP A 244 36.58 -7.13 -15.87
CA ASP A 244 37.90 -7.25 -15.24
C ASP A 244 38.11 -8.64 -14.62
N PHE A 245 37.05 -9.24 -14.09
CA PHE A 245 37.08 -10.57 -13.48
C PHE A 245 36.59 -11.69 -14.41
N SER A 246 36.42 -11.42 -15.70
CA SER A 246 35.86 -12.39 -16.66
C SER A 246 36.64 -13.69 -16.79
N SER A 247 37.95 -13.70 -16.52
CA SER A 247 38.76 -14.92 -16.50
C SER A 247 38.47 -15.84 -15.31
N SER A 248 37.91 -15.27 -14.23
CA SER A 248 37.55 -15.98 -13.00
C SER A 248 36.07 -16.38 -12.98
N LEU A 249 35.29 -15.88 -13.94
CA LEU A 249 33.86 -16.11 -14.06
C LEU A 249 33.54 -17.15 -15.13
N LYS A 250 32.52 -17.96 -14.86
CA LYS A 250 31.88 -18.85 -15.83
C LYS A 250 30.56 -18.22 -16.27
N PHE A 251 30.28 -18.32 -17.56
CA PHE A 251 29.07 -17.77 -18.17
C PHE A 251 28.09 -18.87 -18.58
N ASP A 252 28.22 -20.06 -17.96
CA ASP A 252 27.29 -21.19 -18.09
C ASP A 252 25.96 -20.87 -17.39
N ASN A 253 26.03 -20.13 -16.28
CA ASN A 253 24.88 -19.54 -15.62
C ASN A 253 25.15 -18.05 -15.40
N VAL A 254 24.13 -17.22 -15.61
CA VAL A 254 24.23 -15.78 -15.35
C VAL A 254 23.03 -15.39 -14.53
N TYR A 255 23.28 -14.75 -13.38
CA TYR A 255 22.20 -14.27 -12.53
C TYR A 255 21.94 -12.79 -12.82
N VAL A 256 20.68 -12.39 -12.78
CA VAL A 256 20.28 -10.98 -12.89
C VAL A 256 19.41 -10.59 -11.71
N ALA A 257 19.72 -9.46 -11.08
CA ALA A 257 19.03 -8.97 -9.90
C ALA A 257 18.85 -7.44 -9.94
N ASN A 258 17.82 -6.94 -9.27
CA ASN A 258 17.57 -5.51 -9.19
C ASN A 258 18.59 -4.83 -8.24
N GLY A 259 19.37 -3.90 -8.77
CA GLY A 259 20.38 -3.15 -8.03
C GLY A 259 19.81 -2.01 -7.19
N ASN A 260 18.60 -1.53 -7.47
CA ASN A 260 17.95 -0.49 -6.65
C ASN A 260 17.42 -1.06 -5.34
N THR A 261 16.76 -2.23 -5.41
CA THR A 261 16.32 -2.92 -4.19
C THR A 261 17.44 -3.71 -3.55
N GLY A 262 18.37 -4.29 -4.33
CA GLY A 262 19.61 -4.95 -3.87
C GLY A 262 19.43 -6.25 -3.09
N ILE A 263 18.25 -6.50 -2.55
CA ILE A 263 17.99 -7.54 -1.56
C ILE A 263 18.09 -8.97 -2.14
N ASP A 264 17.59 -9.17 -3.37
CA ASP A 264 17.67 -10.46 -4.06
C ASP A 264 19.10 -10.74 -4.56
N ALA A 265 19.84 -9.68 -4.93
CA ALA A 265 21.25 -9.78 -5.31
C ALA A 265 22.12 -10.19 -4.11
N LEU A 266 21.86 -9.62 -2.93
CA LEU A 266 22.51 -9.98 -1.68
C LEU A 266 22.29 -11.47 -1.35
N ALA A 267 21.04 -11.93 -1.37
CA ALA A 267 20.72 -13.33 -1.08
C ALA A 267 21.31 -14.29 -2.14
N GLY A 268 21.39 -13.86 -3.40
CA GLY A 268 21.89 -14.66 -4.52
C GLY A 268 23.41 -14.68 -4.71
N ALA A 269 24.15 -13.75 -4.11
CA ALA A 269 25.62 -13.69 -4.23
C ALA A 269 26.33 -15.02 -3.91
N PRO A 270 25.96 -15.77 -2.85
CA PRO A 270 26.60 -17.05 -2.53
C PRO A 270 26.28 -18.15 -3.54
N LEU A 271 25.06 -18.16 -4.10
CA LEU A 271 24.65 -19.10 -5.16
C LEU A 271 25.43 -18.85 -6.45
N ALA A 272 25.56 -17.57 -6.83
CA ALA A 272 26.37 -17.17 -7.98
C ALA A 272 27.85 -17.55 -7.78
N ALA A 273 28.38 -17.35 -6.57
CA ALA A 273 29.75 -17.75 -6.23
C ALA A 273 29.97 -19.26 -6.31
N MET A 274 29.00 -20.09 -5.90
CA MET A 274 29.12 -21.56 -5.97
C MET A 274 29.31 -22.07 -7.41
N THR A 275 28.76 -21.35 -8.38
CA THR A 275 28.85 -21.67 -9.82
C THR A 275 29.93 -20.84 -10.53
N ASN A 276 30.66 -19.98 -9.81
CA ASN A 276 31.55 -18.95 -10.36
C ASN A 276 30.86 -18.03 -11.39
N SER A 277 29.57 -17.78 -11.22
CA SER A 277 28.74 -17.03 -12.16
C SER A 277 28.71 -15.52 -11.86
N PRO A 278 28.58 -14.66 -12.88
CA PRO A 278 28.34 -13.24 -12.66
C PRO A 278 26.93 -12.96 -12.14
N ILE A 279 26.80 -11.88 -11.37
CA ILE A 279 25.51 -11.21 -11.11
C ILE A 279 25.50 -9.91 -11.90
N VAL A 280 24.57 -9.81 -12.84
CA VAL A 280 24.26 -8.60 -13.60
C VAL A 280 23.22 -7.79 -12.82
N LEU A 281 23.55 -6.54 -12.50
CA LEU A 281 22.65 -5.63 -11.80
C LEU A 281 21.82 -4.82 -12.82
N THR A 282 20.51 -4.68 -12.55
CA THR A 282 19.57 -3.88 -13.35
C THR A 282 18.85 -2.83 -12.49
N ASP A 283 18.50 -1.69 -13.06
CA ASP A 283 17.56 -0.70 -12.47
C ASP A 283 16.08 -0.98 -12.84
N GLY A 284 15.82 -2.06 -13.58
CA GLY A 284 14.55 -2.31 -14.27
C GLY A 284 14.68 -2.26 -15.80
N THR A 285 15.81 -1.76 -16.33
CA THR A 285 16.15 -1.76 -17.76
C THR A 285 17.29 -2.73 -18.08
N VAL A 286 17.49 -3.08 -19.36
CA VAL A 286 18.58 -3.97 -19.77
C VAL A 286 19.92 -3.24 -19.60
N PRO A 287 20.82 -3.68 -18.69
CA PRO A 287 22.05 -2.95 -18.41
C PRO A 287 23.08 -3.12 -19.53
N ALA A 288 24.03 -2.19 -19.65
CA ALA A 288 25.12 -2.25 -20.63
C ALA A 288 25.94 -3.56 -20.55
N ALA A 289 26.00 -4.18 -19.36
CA ALA A 289 26.61 -5.48 -19.16
C ALA A 289 26.03 -6.59 -20.06
N ALA A 290 24.78 -6.45 -20.53
CA ALA A 290 24.13 -7.43 -21.41
C ALA A 290 24.95 -7.73 -22.68
N ALA A 291 25.52 -6.71 -23.33
CA ALA A 291 26.32 -6.91 -24.54
C ALA A 291 27.57 -7.75 -24.27
N TYR A 292 28.30 -7.43 -23.20
CA TYR A 292 29.51 -8.16 -22.82
C TYR A 292 29.20 -9.60 -22.41
N VAL A 293 28.19 -9.76 -21.55
CA VAL A 293 27.75 -11.06 -21.04
C VAL A 293 27.28 -11.96 -22.18
N HIS A 294 26.44 -11.47 -23.08
CA HIS A 294 25.96 -12.24 -24.23
C HIS A 294 27.11 -12.75 -25.09
N GLY A 295 28.12 -11.93 -25.35
CA GLY A 295 29.32 -12.33 -26.09
C GLY A 295 30.17 -13.41 -25.39
N LYS A 296 29.87 -13.75 -24.13
CA LYS A 296 30.56 -14.77 -23.33
C LYS A 296 29.68 -15.99 -22.99
N LEU A 297 28.38 -15.95 -23.24
CA LEU A 297 27.46 -17.04 -22.91
C LEU A 297 27.85 -18.33 -23.64
N ALA A 298 27.81 -19.45 -22.92
CA ALA A 298 27.85 -20.78 -23.52
C ALA A 298 26.57 -21.06 -24.33
N ALA A 299 26.62 -22.01 -25.27
CA ALA A 299 25.48 -22.30 -26.16
C ALA A 299 24.23 -22.80 -25.41
N ASP A 300 24.42 -23.41 -24.24
CA ASP A 300 23.42 -23.94 -23.31
C ASP A 300 23.28 -23.10 -22.03
N ALA A 301 23.84 -21.88 -22.02
CA ALA A 301 23.84 -21.03 -20.84
C ALA A 301 22.43 -20.57 -20.44
N VAL A 302 22.19 -20.47 -19.14
CA VAL A 302 20.92 -20.00 -18.57
C VAL A 302 21.09 -18.64 -17.90
N VAL A 303 20.24 -17.68 -18.29
CA VAL A 303 20.10 -16.40 -17.56
C VAL A 303 18.95 -16.53 -16.56
N THR A 304 19.28 -16.50 -15.27
CA THR A 304 18.34 -16.68 -14.16
C THR A 304 18.03 -15.36 -13.48
N ALA A 305 16.75 -14.98 -13.45
CA ALA A 305 16.30 -13.82 -12.68
C ALA A 305 16.18 -14.15 -11.19
N LEU A 306 16.81 -13.35 -10.34
CA LEU A 306 16.67 -13.37 -8.89
C LEU A 306 15.61 -12.34 -8.48
N GLY A 307 14.49 -12.82 -7.95
CA GLY A 307 13.32 -12.00 -7.62
C GLY A 307 12.18 -12.08 -8.64
N GLY A 308 11.01 -11.60 -8.24
CA GLY A 308 9.78 -11.63 -9.04
C GLY A 308 9.84 -10.76 -10.31
N ALA A 309 8.87 -10.93 -11.21
CA ALA A 309 8.81 -10.18 -12.47
C ALA A 309 8.67 -8.66 -12.29
N ALA A 310 8.16 -8.21 -11.14
CA ALA A 310 8.04 -6.79 -10.79
C ALA A 310 9.39 -6.11 -10.51
N VAL A 311 10.40 -6.86 -10.02
CA VAL A 311 11.74 -6.32 -9.73
C VAL A 311 12.75 -6.64 -10.82
N VAL A 312 12.59 -7.78 -11.51
CA VAL A 312 13.37 -8.16 -12.69
C VAL A 312 12.40 -8.68 -13.77
N SER A 313 12.05 -7.82 -14.72
CA SER A 313 11.12 -8.19 -15.80
C SER A 313 11.72 -9.25 -16.73
N ASP A 314 10.86 -10.01 -17.42
CA ASP A 314 11.31 -10.98 -18.42
C ASP A 314 12.03 -10.31 -19.59
N GLN A 315 11.75 -9.03 -19.84
CA GLN A 315 12.47 -8.24 -20.82
C GLN A 315 13.93 -8.02 -20.43
N VAL A 316 14.21 -7.69 -19.17
CA VAL A 316 15.59 -7.54 -18.70
C VAL A 316 16.36 -8.85 -18.83
N ARG A 317 15.76 -9.96 -18.36
CA ARG A 317 16.35 -11.30 -18.45
C ARG A 317 16.64 -11.68 -19.91
N THR A 318 15.68 -11.48 -20.80
CA THR A 318 15.81 -11.82 -22.24
C THR A 318 16.79 -10.88 -22.94
N GLY A 319 16.86 -9.61 -22.55
CA GLY A 319 17.83 -8.65 -23.06
C GLY A 319 19.27 -9.04 -22.76
N ILE A 320 19.54 -9.54 -21.55
CA ILE A 320 20.86 -10.09 -21.18
C ILE A 320 21.17 -11.35 -22.00
N LEU A 321 20.20 -12.25 -22.16
CA LEU A 321 20.37 -13.46 -22.96
C LEU A 321 20.67 -13.17 -24.43
N THR A 322 20.09 -12.10 -25.00
CA THR A 322 20.20 -11.76 -26.44
C THR A 322 21.28 -10.70 -26.74
N GLY A 323 21.91 -10.13 -25.71
CA GLY A 323 22.90 -9.05 -25.86
C GLY A 323 22.31 -7.74 -26.37
N GLN A 324 20.99 -7.64 -26.44
CA GLN A 324 20.30 -6.45 -26.91
C GLN A 324 20.20 -5.45 -25.75
N VAL A 325 21.15 -4.52 -25.71
CA VAL A 325 21.14 -3.34 -24.79
C VAL A 325 20.04 -2.35 -25.16
N ASN A 326 19.17 -2.71 -26.11
CA ASN A 326 18.01 -1.94 -26.50
C ASN A 326 17.00 -1.96 -25.35
N ASN A 327 17.05 -0.88 -24.58
CA ASN A 327 15.99 -0.40 -23.75
C ASN A 327 14.66 -0.45 -24.56
N PRO A 328 13.50 -0.83 -24.00
CA PRO A 328 12.21 -0.33 -24.51
C PRO A 328 12.09 1.19 -24.19
N GLY A 329 13.13 1.95 -24.49
CA GLY A 329 13.38 3.29 -23.98
C GLY A 329 14.71 3.84 -24.47
N GLY A 330 14.97 3.83 -25.77
CA GLY A 330 15.80 4.93 -26.28
C GLY A 330 15.16 6.27 -25.84
N PRO A 331 15.87 7.41 -25.82
CA PRO A 331 15.17 8.68 -25.81
C PRO A 331 14.18 8.61 -26.97
N VAL A 332 12.89 8.70 -26.64
CA VAL A 332 11.80 8.66 -27.61
C VAL A 332 12.13 9.71 -28.66
N ALA A 333 12.57 9.32 -29.85
CA ALA A 333 12.99 10.23 -30.88
C ALA A 333 12.03 10.15 -32.05
N VAL A 334 11.72 11.28 -32.67
CA VAL A 334 10.95 11.30 -33.91
C VAL A 334 11.84 10.75 -35.02
N THR A 335 11.45 9.62 -35.58
CA THR A 335 12.16 8.94 -36.69
C THR A 335 11.75 9.48 -38.05
N SER A 336 10.47 9.79 -38.24
CA SER A 336 9.98 10.45 -39.44
C SER A 336 8.69 11.22 -39.18
N VAL A 337 8.49 12.28 -39.94
CA VAL A 337 7.20 12.97 -40.06
C VAL A 337 6.83 13.05 -41.52
N THR A 338 5.63 12.59 -41.87
CA THR A 338 5.16 12.53 -43.26
C THR A 338 3.71 12.96 -43.35
N ALA A 339 3.33 13.62 -44.45
CA ALA A 339 1.93 13.88 -44.77
C ALA A 339 1.29 12.58 -45.29
N VAL A 340 0.19 12.16 -44.66
CA VAL A 340 -0.55 10.94 -45.03
C VAL A 340 -1.92 11.25 -45.63
N SER A 341 -2.36 12.50 -45.57
CA SER A 341 -3.49 13.04 -46.34
C SER A 341 -3.35 14.56 -46.50
N ALA A 342 -4.30 15.18 -47.21
CA ALA A 342 -4.40 16.64 -47.28
C ALA A 342 -4.77 17.30 -45.93
N ALA A 343 -5.16 16.54 -44.91
CA ALA A 343 -5.57 17.05 -43.58
C ALA A 343 -4.81 16.42 -42.41
N SER A 344 -3.81 15.56 -42.66
CA SER A 344 -3.14 14.84 -41.58
C SER A 344 -1.67 14.52 -41.82
N PHE A 345 -0.96 14.45 -40.69
CA PHE A 345 0.45 14.08 -40.59
C PHE A 345 0.60 12.81 -39.76
N GLU A 346 1.59 12.00 -40.10
CA GLU A 346 2.02 10.84 -39.34
C GLU A 346 3.40 11.12 -38.76
N VAL A 347 3.54 10.92 -37.44
CA VAL A 347 4.80 11.05 -36.70
C VAL A 347 5.18 9.67 -36.17
N LYS A 348 6.33 9.14 -36.59
CA LYS A 348 6.85 7.84 -36.12
C LYS A 348 7.93 8.03 -35.09
N PHE A 349 7.90 7.23 -34.04
CA PHE A 349 8.87 7.26 -32.96
C PHE A 349 9.81 6.04 -33.02
N SER A 350 11.05 6.23 -32.54
CA SER A 350 12.05 5.16 -32.44
C SER A 350 11.63 4.06 -31.45
N SER A 351 10.76 4.40 -30.51
CA SER A 351 10.17 3.52 -29.49
C SER A 351 8.94 4.18 -28.87
N ALA A 352 8.07 3.41 -28.24
CA ALA A 352 6.86 3.93 -27.60
C ALA A 352 7.21 4.89 -26.46
N PRO A 353 6.60 6.08 -26.36
CA PRO A 353 6.72 6.91 -25.18
C PRO A 353 6.18 6.20 -23.95
N ALA A 354 6.90 6.30 -22.83
CA ALA A 354 6.50 5.68 -21.55
C ALA A 354 5.10 6.14 -21.08
N ASP A 355 4.70 7.35 -21.48
CA ASP A 355 3.37 7.91 -21.26
C ASP A 355 2.99 8.78 -22.47
N PRO A 356 2.18 8.26 -23.41
CA PRO A 356 1.77 8.99 -24.61
C PRO A 356 0.98 10.28 -24.32
N SER A 357 0.36 10.40 -23.14
CA SER A 357 -0.39 11.60 -22.76
C SER A 357 0.49 12.82 -22.49
N LYS A 358 1.80 12.60 -22.30
CA LYS A 358 2.80 13.64 -22.05
C LYS A 358 3.49 14.15 -23.32
N VAL A 359 3.20 13.53 -24.47
CA VAL A 359 3.72 13.99 -25.77
C VAL A 359 2.78 15.04 -26.34
N SER A 360 3.34 16.21 -26.66
CA SER A 360 2.62 17.34 -27.26
C SER A 360 3.18 17.66 -28.65
N PHE A 361 2.29 18.10 -29.53
CA PHE A 361 2.60 18.42 -30.92
C PHE A 361 2.18 19.86 -31.20
N THR A 362 3.12 20.72 -31.56
CA THR A 362 2.84 22.08 -32.00
C THR A 362 3.03 22.14 -33.51
N VAL A 363 1.93 22.31 -34.24
CA VAL A 363 1.96 22.42 -35.71
C VAL A 363 1.82 23.88 -36.10
N THR A 364 2.74 24.38 -36.93
CA THR A 364 2.70 25.76 -37.44
C THR A 364 2.89 25.79 -38.95
N ASN A 365 2.22 26.75 -39.61
CA ASN A 365 2.47 27.11 -41.01
C ASN A 365 2.99 28.55 -41.04
N THR A 366 4.24 28.76 -41.47
CA THR A 366 4.89 30.08 -41.51
C THR A 366 4.74 30.89 -40.21
N GLY A 367 4.79 30.20 -39.06
CA GLY A 367 4.65 30.78 -37.73
C GLY A 367 3.22 30.93 -37.19
N SER A 368 2.18 30.65 -38.00
CA SER A 368 0.79 30.61 -37.53
C SER A 368 0.42 29.22 -37.00
N PRO A 369 -0.16 29.09 -35.79
CA PRO A 369 -0.52 27.80 -35.22
C PRO A 369 -1.69 27.12 -35.96
N VAL A 370 -1.64 25.79 -36.05
CA VAL A 370 -2.63 24.94 -36.70
C VAL A 370 -3.18 23.95 -35.67
N THR A 371 -4.49 23.94 -35.48
CA THR A 371 -5.15 23.03 -34.52
C THR A 371 -5.18 21.61 -35.07
N VAL A 372 -4.68 20.66 -34.28
CA VAL A 372 -4.64 19.22 -34.59
C VAL A 372 -5.20 18.40 -33.44
N THR A 373 -5.74 17.23 -33.76
CA THR A 373 -6.08 16.17 -32.79
C THR A 373 -5.15 14.97 -32.99
N THR A 374 -4.75 14.36 -31.89
CA THR A 374 -3.78 13.25 -31.85
C THR A 374 -4.46 11.91 -31.59
N SER A 375 -4.15 10.90 -32.39
CA SER A 375 -4.45 9.50 -32.12
C SER A 375 -3.18 8.64 -32.22
N TRP A 376 -3.11 7.58 -31.43
CA TRP A 376 -1.96 6.67 -31.38
C TRP A 376 -2.33 5.29 -31.90
N ASP A 377 -1.36 4.59 -32.48
CA ASP A 377 -1.49 3.18 -32.84
C ASP A 377 -1.44 2.26 -31.60
N SER A 378 -1.77 0.97 -31.74
CA SER A 378 -1.81 0.03 -30.61
C SER A 378 -0.46 -0.21 -29.93
N THR A 379 0.64 0.11 -30.60
CA THR A 379 1.99 -0.02 -30.05
C THR A 379 2.53 1.28 -29.46
N ASN A 380 1.77 2.39 -29.56
CA ASN A 380 2.18 3.74 -29.19
C ASN A 380 3.49 4.21 -29.84
N THR A 381 3.84 3.69 -31.02
CA THR A 381 5.05 4.10 -31.77
C THR A 381 4.74 5.02 -32.94
N VAL A 382 3.47 5.21 -33.28
CA VAL A 382 3.01 6.08 -34.36
C VAL A 382 1.88 6.97 -33.86
N ALA A 383 2.06 8.29 -33.97
CA ALA A 383 1.02 9.28 -33.71
C ALA A 383 0.50 9.86 -35.03
N THR A 384 -0.82 9.91 -35.18
CA THR A 384 -1.49 10.58 -36.31
C THR A 384 -2.07 11.90 -35.84
N LEU A 385 -1.64 12.99 -36.47
CA LEU A 385 -2.12 14.35 -36.24
C LEU A 385 -3.16 14.70 -37.30
N SER A 386 -4.42 14.93 -36.91
CA SER A 386 -5.53 15.19 -37.83
C SER A 386 -6.09 16.60 -37.66
N CYS A 387 -6.38 17.27 -38.77
CA CYS A 387 -7.11 18.53 -38.81
C CYS A 387 -8.57 18.30 -39.23
N ALA A 388 -9.46 19.18 -38.78
CA ALA A 388 -10.88 19.13 -39.16
C ALA A 388 -11.12 19.46 -40.65
N ASN A 389 -10.22 20.21 -41.28
CA ASN A 389 -10.29 20.63 -42.68
C ASN A 389 -8.97 20.34 -43.39
N ASN A 390 -9.01 20.20 -44.72
CA ASN A 390 -7.81 20.12 -45.54
C ASN A 390 -6.92 21.35 -45.33
N LEU A 391 -5.63 21.10 -45.23
CA LEU A 391 -4.61 22.12 -45.07
C LEU A 391 -4.29 22.76 -46.43
N PRO A 392 -4.12 24.09 -46.49
CA PRO A 392 -3.60 24.76 -47.67
C PRO A 392 -2.26 24.19 -48.13
N GLU A 393 -1.97 24.30 -49.43
CA GLU A 393 -0.64 23.99 -49.94
C GLU A 393 0.41 24.88 -49.26
N GLY A 394 1.47 24.25 -48.74
CA GLY A 394 2.47 24.96 -47.96
C GLY A 394 3.38 24.04 -47.15
N SER A 395 4.33 24.65 -46.45
CA SER A 395 5.30 23.96 -45.61
C SER A 395 4.93 24.10 -44.14
N TYR A 396 4.80 22.98 -43.44
CA TYR A 396 4.34 22.91 -42.05
C TYR A 396 5.48 22.44 -41.16
N ALA A 397 5.76 23.17 -40.08
CA ALA A 397 6.69 22.77 -39.05
C ALA A 397 5.93 22.09 -37.91
N ILE A 398 6.36 20.89 -37.55
CA ILE A 398 5.77 20.05 -36.52
C ILE A 398 6.83 19.90 -35.44
N ASP A 399 6.60 20.57 -34.32
CA ASP A 399 7.44 20.51 -33.13
C ASP A 399 6.87 19.48 -32.15
N VAL A 400 7.72 18.59 -31.65
CA VAL A 400 7.30 17.46 -30.82
C VAL A 400 8.03 17.53 -29.48
N GLN A 401 7.29 17.56 -28.39
CA GLN A 401 7.86 17.62 -27.04
C GLN A 401 7.27 16.51 -26.16
N ASN A 402 8.08 15.91 -25.30
CA ASN A 402 7.62 15.00 -24.25
C ASN A 402 7.84 15.67 -22.88
N ASN A 403 6.75 16.12 -22.25
CA ASN A 403 6.78 17.13 -21.19
C ASN A 403 7.58 18.37 -21.62
N SER A 404 8.68 18.66 -20.93
CA SER A 404 9.57 19.78 -21.22
C SER A 404 10.77 19.40 -22.08
N PHE A 405 10.86 18.15 -22.56
CA PHE A 405 11.97 17.66 -23.37
C PHE A 405 11.62 17.72 -24.86
N ASP A 406 12.40 18.48 -25.61
CA ASP A 406 12.24 18.65 -27.06
C ASP A 406 12.73 17.40 -27.82
N LEU A 407 11.85 16.81 -28.64
CA LEU A 407 12.14 15.64 -29.48
C LEU A 407 12.49 16.02 -30.92
N GLY A 408 12.49 17.31 -31.22
CA GLY A 408 12.88 17.90 -32.49
C GLY A 408 11.69 18.40 -33.32
N THR A 409 11.99 19.39 -34.16
CA THR A 409 11.06 19.94 -35.13
C THR A 409 11.33 19.36 -36.53
N SER A 410 10.29 18.87 -37.21
CA SER A 410 10.35 18.43 -38.60
C SER A 410 9.52 19.33 -39.50
N THR A 411 9.96 19.52 -40.75
CA THR A 411 9.21 20.28 -41.75
C THR A 411 8.65 19.35 -42.83
N VAL A 412 7.34 19.42 -43.07
CA VAL A 412 6.63 18.60 -44.05
C VAL A 412 5.84 19.48 -45.00
N ALA A 413 5.93 19.19 -46.29
CA ALA A 413 5.14 19.88 -47.31
C ALA A 413 3.77 19.21 -47.50
N ILE A 414 2.70 20.01 -47.46
CA ILE A 414 1.38 19.65 -47.98
C ILE A 414 1.28 20.18 -49.40
N THR A 415 1.01 19.29 -50.35
CA THR A 415 0.76 19.64 -51.76
C THR A 415 -0.74 19.67 -52.03
N ALA A 416 -1.18 20.51 -52.98
CA ALA A 416 -2.58 20.59 -53.37
C ALA A 416 -3.14 19.21 -53.76
N GLN A 417 -4.28 18.83 -53.19
CA GLN A 417 -4.90 17.53 -53.43
C GLN A 417 -5.25 17.39 -54.92
N LYS A 418 -4.80 16.30 -55.55
CA LYS A 418 -5.07 15.99 -56.96
C LYS A 418 -5.30 14.49 -57.14
N ILE A 419 -6.03 14.11 -58.17
CA ILE A 419 -6.17 12.70 -58.53
C ILE A 419 -4.80 12.16 -58.94
N ALA A 420 -4.34 11.09 -58.30
CA ALA A 420 -3.09 10.42 -58.64
C ALA A 420 -3.33 9.03 -59.25
N LYS A 421 -4.48 8.41 -58.94
CA LYS A 421 -4.84 7.10 -59.47
C LYS A 421 -6.35 6.94 -59.59
N ILE A 422 -6.82 6.38 -60.71
CA ILE A 422 -8.22 5.99 -60.92
C ILE A 422 -8.26 4.47 -61.11
N THR A 423 -9.10 3.79 -60.34
CA THR A 423 -9.30 2.34 -60.43
C THR A 423 -10.76 2.07 -60.72
N ILE A 424 -11.08 1.22 -61.69
CA ILE A 424 -12.44 0.68 -61.87
C ILE A 424 -12.48 -0.64 -61.11
N ASN A 425 -13.24 -0.70 -60.02
CA ASN A 425 -13.21 -1.79 -59.04
C ASN A 425 -14.15 -2.94 -59.44
N SER A 426 -15.17 -2.62 -60.23
CA SER A 426 -16.07 -3.61 -60.80
C SER A 426 -15.34 -4.54 -61.77
N THR A 427 -15.55 -5.86 -61.64
CA THR A 427 -15.12 -6.86 -62.64
C THR A 427 -16.25 -7.28 -63.58
N LYS A 428 -17.48 -6.84 -63.28
CA LYS A 428 -18.72 -7.05 -64.05
C LYS A 428 -19.55 -5.78 -64.03
N LEU A 429 -20.32 -5.54 -65.10
CA LEU A 429 -21.30 -4.47 -65.20
C LEU A 429 -22.67 -5.04 -64.80
N ALA A 430 -23.20 -4.60 -63.66
CA ALA A 430 -24.49 -5.07 -63.15
C ALA A 430 -25.62 -4.38 -63.92
N VAL A 431 -26.31 -5.10 -64.80
CA VAL A 431 -27.37 -4.58 -65.66
C VAL A 431 -28.74 -4.87 -65.04
N THR A 432 -29.53 -3.83 -64.80
CA THR A 432 -30.91 -3.97 -64.35
C THR A 432 -31.78 -4.58 -65.44
N THR A 433 -32.64 -5.53 -65.08
CA THR A 433 -33.68 -6.04 -65.97
C THR A 433 -34.75 -4.97 -66.17
N ALA A 434 -34.83 -4.38 -67.36
CA ALA A 434 -35.85 -3.40 -67.69
C ALA A 434 -37.26 -4.04 -67.64
N ASN A 435 -38.19 -3.45 -66.89
CA ASN A 435 -39.62 -3.71 -67.09
C ASN A 435 -40.02 -3.17 -68.47
N SER A 436 -40.80 -3.96 -69.19
CA SER A 436 -41.17 -3.73 -70.58
C SER A 436 -41.79 -2.34 -70.77
N THR A 437 -41.16 -1.52 -71.62
CA THR A 437 -41.77 -0.72 -72.72
C THR A 437 -40.95 0.50 -73.15
N THR A 438 -39.80 0.83 -72.54
CA THR A 438 -38.84 1.77 -73.15
C THR A 438 -37.39 1.55 -72.68
N ALA A 439 -36.48 1.36 -73.64
CA ALA A 439 -35.01 1.50 -73.63
C ALA A 439 -34.16 0.86 -72.50
N GLY A 440 -33.45 -0.22 -72.87
CA GLY A 440 -32.12 -0.64 -72.41
C GLY A 440 -31.83 -0.77 -70.91
N GLY A 441 -31.57 -2.00 -70.43
CA GLY A 441 -31.13 -2.23 -69.06
C GLY A 441 -29.93 -1.35 -68.69
N ILE A 442 -30.06 -0.59 -67.60
CA ILE A 442 -29.04 0.32 -67.08
C ILE A 442 -27.94 -0.50 -66.38
N GLY A 443 -26.68 -0.24 -66.71
CA GLY A 443 -25.53 -0.94 -66.18
C GLY A 443 -24.87 -0.15 -65.06
N TYR A 444 -24.53 -0.81 -63.97
CA TYR A 444 -23.83 -0.21 -62.84
C TYR A 444 -22.45 -0.84 -62.69
N ALA A 445 -21.43 0.01 -62.70
CA ALA A 445 -20.05 -0.32 -62.39
C ALA A 445 -19.53 0.71 -61.39
N THR A 446 -18.37 0.49 -60.84
CA THR A 446 -17.88 1.28 -59.71
C THR A 446 -16.41 1.57 -59.85
N PHE A 447 -15.99 2.70 -59.29
CA PHE A 447 -14.61 3.15 -59.37
C PHE A 447 -14.18 3.79 -58.06
N ILE A 448 -12.87 3.80 -57.83
CA ILE A 448 -12.21 4.60 -56.81
C ILE A 448 -11.28 5.59 -57.49
N ALA A 449 -11.32 6.85 -57.07
CA ALA A 449 -10.29 7.85 -57.32
C ALA A 449 -9.46 8.02 -56.05
N GLN A 450 -8.14 7.88 -56.17
CA GLN A 450 -7.20 8.09 -55.06
C GLN A 450 -6.37 9.34 -55.32
N ASP A 451 -6.08 10.08 -54.26
CA ASP A 451 -5.18 11.23 -54.31
C ASP A 451 -3.70 10.81 -54.26
N GLN A 452 -2.78 11.79 -54.26
CA GLN A 452 -1.34 11.54 -54.20
C GLN A 452 -0.85 10.88 -52.91
N TYR A 453 -1.69 10.85 -51.87
CA TYR A 453 -1.40 10.20 -50.59
C TYR A 453 -2.02 8.80 -50.51
N GLY A 454 -2.71 8.35 -51.57
CA GLY A 454 -3.40 7.05 -51.63
C GLY A 454 -4.77 7.04 -50.95
N SER A 455 -5.24 8.20 -50.47
CA SER A 455 -6.56 8.33 -49.83
C SER A 455 -7.66 8.28 -50.88
N ASP A 456 -8.77 7.61 -50.54
CA ASP A 456 -9.96 7.57 -51.39
C ASP A 456 -10.65 8.95 -51.39
N ILE A 457 -10.69 9.58 -52.55
CA ILE A 457 -11.30 10.90 -52.79
C ILE A 457 -12.49 10.81 -53.76
N THR A 458 -13.07 9.63 -53.90
CA THR A 458 -14.14 9.33 -54.86
C THR A 458 -15.41 10.15 -54.62
N SER A 459 -15.62 10.61 -53.38
CA SER A 459 -16.71 11.51 -53.00
C SER A 459 -16.36 12.99 -53.01
N SER A 460 -15.12 13.36 -53.34
CA SER A 460 -14.67 14.75 -53.39
C SER A 460 -15.08 15.43 -54.70
N TYR A 461 -15.11 16.76 -54.69
CA TYR A 461 -15.34 17.56 -55.90
C TYR A 461 -14.28 17.31 -56.99
N LEU A 462 -13.09 16.84 -56.65
CA LEU A 462 -12.03 16.52 -57.61
C LEU A 462 -12.41 15.31 -58.48
N ALA A 463 -13.10 14.30 -57.91
CA ALA A 463 -13.56 13.13 -58.64
C ALA A 463 -14.63 13.48 -59.69
N ASN A 464 -15.33 14.61 -59.53
CA ASN A 464 -16.29 15.10 -60.52
C ASN A 464 -15.64 15.57 -61.83
N ASN A 465 -14.33 15.85 -61.82
CA ASN A 465 -13.59 16.26 -63.02
C ASN A 465 -13.21 15.07 -63.92
N ILE A 466 -13.43 13.83 -63.45
CA ILE A 466 -13.17 12.63 -64.25
C ILE A 466 -14.23 12.52 -65.34
N THR A 467 -13.77 12.56 -66.59
CA THR A 467 -14.61 12.33 -67.76
C THR A 467 -14.69 10.83 -68.04
N TRP A 468 -15.91 10.31 -68.14
CA TRP A 468 -16.17 8.89 -68.40
C TRP A 468 -16.69 8.66 -69.81
N THR A 469 -16.14 7.65 -70.48
CA THR A 469 -16.52 7.29 -71.85
C THR A 469 -16.73 5.78 -71.99
N THR A 470 -17.59 5.40 -72.93
CA THR A 470 -17.87 4.02 -73.30
C THR A 470 -18.32 3.92 -74.75
N GLY A 471 -18.12 2.76 -75.37
CA GLY A 471 -18.52 2.51 -76.76
C GLY A 471 -20.01 2.17 -76.96
N VAL A 472 -20.78 1.96 -75.88
CA VAL A 472 -22.15 1.40 -75.96
C VAL A 472 -23.26 2.37 -75.52
N GLY A 473 -22.93 3.59 -75.12
CA GLY A 473 -23.87 4.48 -74.46
C GLY A 473 -23.26 5.76 -73.91
N SER A 474 -23.95 6.36 -72.94
CA SER A 474 -23.44 7.43 -72.08
C SER A 474 -23.14 6.90 -70.69
N ILE A 475 -22.19 7.53 -69.98
CA ILE A 475 -21.92 7.25 -68.57
C ILE A 475 -22.28 8.48 -67.76
N THR A 476 -23.07 8.28 -66.70
CA THR A 476 -23.28 9.26 -65.64
C THR A 476 -22.73 8.72 -64.32
N VAL A 477 -22.45 9.60 -63.37
CA VAL A 477 -22.06 9.24 -61.99
C VAL A 477 -23.20 9.67 -61.07
N PRO A 478 -24.27 8.86 -60.93
CA PRO A 478 -25.46 9.26 -60.17
C PRO A 478 -25.16 9.45 -58.68
N THR A 479 -24.19 8.70 -58.15
CA THR A 479 -23.72 8.76 -56.76
C THR A 479 -22.21 8.51 -56.75
N HIS A 480 -21.50 9.12 -55.81
CA HIS A 480 -20.04 9.00 -55.68
C HIS A 480 -19.55 7.54 -55.81
N GLY A 481 -18.63 7.30 -56.73
CA GLY A 481 -18.02 5.97 -56.94
C GLY A 481 -18.83 4.98 -57.76
N VAL A 482 -20.02 5.37 -58.24
CA VAL A 482 -20.89 4.54 -59.08
C VAL A 482 -20.98 5.13 -60.48
N LEU A 483 -20.63 4.33 -61.47
CA LEU A 483 -20.83 4.58 -62.89
C LEU A 483 -22.14 3.96 -63.33
N GLN A 484 -23.00 4.77 -63.91
CA GLN A 484 -24.23 4.35 -64.55
C GLN A 484 -24.05 4.44 -66.06
N VAL A 485 -23.99 3.27 -66.70
CA VAL A 485 -23.97 3.14 -68.16
C VAL A 485 -25.41 3.12 -68.64
N THR A 486 -25.80 4.13 -69.41
CA THR A 486 -27.10 4.20 -70.09
C THR A 486 -26.89 3.94 -71.57
N PRO A 487 -27.42 2.83 -72.12
CA PRO A 487 -27.21 2.49 -73.53
C PRO A 487 -27.97 3.45 -74.48
N ASN A 488 -27.41 3.68 -75.68
CA ASN A 488 -28.03 4.58 -76.66
C ASN A 488 -29.28 3.98 -77.33
N THR A 489 -29.22 2.70 -77.75
CA THR A 489 -30.31 2.04 -78.51
C THR A 489 -30.52 0.56 -78.19
N MET A 490 -29.49 -0.20 -77.78
CA MET A 490 -29.58 -1.64 -77.48
C MET A 490 -29.39 -1.96 -76.00
N ASN A 491 -30.06 -3.00 -75.47
CA ASN A 491 -29.91 -3.40 -74.07
C ASN A 491 -28.46 -3.81 -73.77
N LEU A 492 -27.88 -3.36 -72.64
CA LEU A 492 -26.51 -3.68 -72.28
C LEU A 492 -26.23 -5.18 -72.17
N LEU A 493 -27.23 -6.01 -71.81
CA LEU A 493 -27.13 -7.47 -71.80
C LEU A 493 -26.87 -8.09 -73.19
N THR A 494 -27.01 -7.33 -74.29
CA THR A 494 -26.64 -7.79 -75.64
C THR A 494 -25.13 -7.78 -75.89
N PHE A 495 -24.37 -7.04 -75.07
CA PHE A 495 -22.92 -7.02 -75.12
C PHE A 495 -22.36 -8.00 -74.08
N SER A 496 -21.51 -8.93 -74.52
CA SER A 496 -20.79 -9.84 -73.62
C SER A 496 -19.84 -9.08 -72.70
N THR A 497 -19.26 -7.98 -73.20
CA THR A 497 -18.39 -7.07 -72.44
C THR A 497 -18.66 -5.61 -72.80
N VAL A 498 -18.45 -4.71 -71.84
CA VAL A 498 -18.52 -3.26 -72.02
C VAL A 498 -17.21 -2.64 -71.54
N VAL A 499 -16.61 -1.80 -72.38
CA VAL A 499 -15.40 -1.04 -72.02
C VAL A 499 -15.78 0.31 -71.44
N ILE A 500 -15.20 0.63 -70.29
CA ILE A 500 -15.34 1.91 -69.61
C ILE A 500 -13.95 2.54 -69.49
N THR A 501 -13.83 3.82 -69.84
CA THR A 501 -12.60 4.60 -69.68
C THR A 501 -12.89 5.85 -68.87
N GLY A 502 -12.10 6.10 -67.83
CA GLY A 502 -12.11 7.31 -67.02
C GLY A 502 -10.83 8.11 -67.24
N TYR A 503 -10.95 9.42 -67.44
CA TYR A 503 -9.82 10.33 -67.65
C TYR A 503 -10.02 11.64 -66.89
N ASP A 504 -9.06 12.01 -66.05
CA ASP A 504 -9.00 13.34 -65.45
C ASP A 504 -8.03 14.23 -66.22
N SER A 505 -8.58 15.29 -66.84
CA SER A 505 -7.80 16.23 -67.64
C SER A 505 -6.88 17.13 -66.82
N SER A 506 -7.13 17.27 -65.52
CA SER A 506 -6.35 18.16 -64.64
C SER A 506 -5.06 17.51 -64.13
N SER A 507 -5.08 16.22 -63.80
CA SER A 507 -3.90 15.43 -63.40
C SER A 507 -3.26 14.62 -64.53
N GLY A 508 -3.99 14.38 -65.63
CA GLY A 508 -3.54 13.53 -66.74
C GLY A 508 -3.68 12.02 -66.47
N VAL A 509 -4.31 11.62 -65.36
CA VAL A 509 -4.50 10.21 -64.97
C VAL A 509 -5.65 9.59 -65.76
N SER A 510 -5.41 8.41 -66.35
CA SER A 510 -6.42 7.63 -67.10
C SER A 510 -6.50 6.18 -66.64
N THR A 511 -7.67 5.57 -66.74
CA THR A 511 -7.87 4.12 -66.54
C THR A 511 -8.92 3.57 -67.50
N SER A 512 -8.80 2.30 -67.87
CA SER A 512 -9.79 1.60 -68.71
C SER A 512 -10.02 0.18 -68.19
N ALA A 513 -11.28 -0.27 -68.17
CA ALA A 513 -11.66 -1.62 -67.78
C ALA A 513 -12.70 -2.21 -68.74
N THR A 514 -12.60 -3.53 -68.97
CA THR A 514 -13.53 -4.32 -69.78
C THR A 514 -14.37 -5.19 -68.84
N LEU A 515 -15.68 -4.94 -68.77
CA LEU A 515 -16.58 -5.52 -67.78
C LEU A 515 -17.61 -6.46 -68.41
N ASN A 516 -17.79 -7.67 -67.86
CA ASN A 516 -18.83 -8.61 -68.31
C ASN A 516 -20.22 -8.19 -67.77
N THR A 517 -21.29 -8.30 -68.55
CA THR A 517 -22.64 -7.89 -68.11
C THR A 517 -23.35 -8.97 -67.24
N SER A 518 -24.08 -8.58 -66.17
CA SER A 518 -24.67 -9.52 -65.17
C SER A 518 -25.90 -8.96 -64.43
N THR A 519 -26.80 -9.78 -63.85
CA THR A 519 -28.12 -9.36 -63.31
C THR A 519 -28.31 -9.34 -61.77
N ALA A 520 -27.27 -9.27 -60.91
CA ALA A 520 -27.39 -9.40 -59.44
C ALA A 520 -27.64 -8.05 -58.70
N ALA A 521 -28.58 -8.00 -57.72
CA ALA A 521 -29.00 -6.79 -56.97
C ALA A 521 -28.61 -6.83 -55.47
N GLY A 522 -28.06 -5.73 -54.93
CA GLY A 522 -27.69 -5.50 -53.53
C GLY A 522 -26.89 -4.19 -53.37
N THR A 523 -26.60 -3.71 -52.15
CA THR A 523 -25.61 -2.63 -51.89
C THR A 523 -24.27 -3.15 -51.35
N LEU A 524 -24.25 -4.39 -50.84
CA LEU A 524 -23.04 -5.09 -50.40
C LEU A 524 -22.76 -6.33 -51.28
N SER A 525 -21.48 -6.53 -51.64
CA SER A 525 -21.01 -7.76 -52.30
C SER A 525 -20.61 -8.85 -51.31
N SER A 526 -20.15 -8.48 -50.11
CA SER A 526 -19.79 -9.44 -49.05
C SER A 526 -19.77 -8.80 -47.67
N ILE A 527 -19.96 -9.61 -46.63
CA ILE A 527 -19.67 -9.27 -45.24
C ILE A 527 -18.88 -10.40 -44.59
N THR A 528 -17.98 -10.08 -43.67
CA THR A 528 -17.24 -11.03 -42.84
C THR A 528 -17.25 -10.55 -41.39
N LEU A 529 -17.77 -11.37 -40.50
CA LEU A 529 -17.81 -11.13 -39.04
C LEU A 529 -16.52 -11.68 -38.43
N ASN A 530 -15.73 -10.83 -37.76
CA ASN A 530 -14.39 -11.19 -37.29
C ASN A 530 -14.40 -11.68 -35.83
N LYS A 531 -14.75 -10.80 -34.89
CA LYS A 531 -14.72 -11.07 -33.44
C LYS A 531 -15.69 -10.19 -32.67
N LEU A 532 -16.06 -10.63 -31.48
CA LEU A 532 -16.81 -9.83 -30.52
C LEU A 532 -15.84 -8.94 -29.71
N ILE A 533 -16.20 -7.68 -29.51
CA ILE A 533 -15.42 -6.69 -28.75
C ILE A 533 -16.31 -6.00 -27.71
N ASN A 534 -15.70 -5.63 -26.58
CA ASN A 534 -16.30 -4.82 -25.51
C ASN A 534 -15.20 -4.00 -24.84
N SER A 535 -15.50 -2.77 -24.43
CA SER A 535 -14.51 -1.82 -23.87
C SER A 535 -13.82 -2.31 -22.59
N ASN A 536 -14.47 -3.20 -21.84
CA ASN A 536 -14.00 -3.69 -20.54
C ASN A 536 -13.50 -5.14 -20.64
N ASN A 537 -13.33 -5.68 -21.84
CA ASN A 537 -13.05 -7.10 -22.09
C ASN A 537 -14.06 -8.05 -21.42
N ALA A 538 -15.31 -7.62 -21.26
CA ALA A 538 -16.36 -8.44 -20.65
C ALA A 538 -16.67 -9.66 -21.53
N ILE A 539 -16.79 -10.83 -20.89
CA ILE A 539 -17.21 -12.07 -21.54
C ILE A 539 -18.73 -12.01 -21.78
N LEU A 540 -19.20 -12.50 -22.92
CA LEU A 540 -20.63 -12.56 -23.23
C LEU A 540 -21.34 -13.53 -22.26
N THR A 541 -22.06 -12.99 -21.28
CA THR A 541 -22.63 -13.74 -20.15
C THR A 541 -24.14 -13.49 -20.02
N ALA A 542 -24.90 -14.55 -19.72
CA ALA A 542 -26.35 -14.45 -19.49
C ALA A 542 -26.68 -13.48 -18.34
N GLN A 543 -27.80 -12.76 -18.45
CA GLN A 543 -28.25 -11.70 -17.53
C GLN A 543 -27.40 -10.43 -17.46
N ASP A 544 -26.27 -10.36 -18.17
CA ASP A 544 -25.48 -9.13 -18.23
C ASP A 544 -26.12 -8.12 -19.20
N THR A 545 -27.14 -7.42 -18.71
CA THR A 545 -27.82 -6.33 -19.41
C THR A 545 -27.10 -4.99 -19.28
N SER A 546 -25.96 -4.96 -18.56
CA SER A 546 -25.22 -3.74 -18.24
C SER A 546 -24.12 -3.45 -19.26
N ASN A 547 -23.52 -4.50 -19.81
CA ASN A 547 -22.52 -4.41 -20.85
C ASN A 547 -23.16 -4.45 -22.25
N ILE A 548 -22.52 -3.76 -23.18
CA ILE A 548 -22.88 -3.75 -24.59
C ILE A 548 -21.68 -4.27 -25.37
N TRP A 549 -21.89 -5.22 -26.27
CA TRP A 549 -20.85 -5.75 -27.14
C TRP A 549 -21.05 -5.25 -28.57
N TYR A 550 -19.96 -5.21 -29.32
CA TYR A 550 -19.99 -4.92 -30.75
C TYR A 550 -19.26 -6.03 -31.50
N ILE A 551 -19.68 -6.31 -32.73
CA ILE A 551 -18.94 -7.21 -33.62
C ILE A 551 -18.01 -6.36 -34.49
N ASP A 552 -16.73 -6.69 -34.45
CA ASP A 552 -15.75 -6.29 -35.44
C ASP A 552 -16.06 -7.02 -36.76
N TYR A 553 -16.26 -6.28 -37.84
CA TYR A 553 -16.64 -6.83 -39.14
C TYR A 553 -15.91 -6.11 -40.27
N THR A 554 -15.80 -6.80 -41.40
CA THR A 554 -15.43 -6.18 -42.69
C THR A 554 -16.58 -6.38 -43.65
N ALA A 555 -16.99 -5.31 -44.33
CA ALA A 555 -18.00 -5.39 -45.39
C ALA A 555 -17.43 -4.80 -46.68
N LYS A 556 -17.92 -5.31 -47.81
CA LYS A 556 -17.62 -4.75 -49.12
C LYS A 556 -18.91 -4.32 -49.79
N ASP A 557 -18.94 -3.11 -50.33
CA ASP A 557 -20.04 -2.66 -51.19
C ASP A 557 -20.13 -3.53 -52.47
N MET A 558 -21.13 -3.30 -53.32
CA MET A 558 -21.23 -4.01 -54.62
C MET A 558 -20.02 -3.80 -55.54
N SER A 559 -19.23 -2.77 -55.27
CA SER A 559 -18.00 -2.41 -55.95
C SER A 559 -16.81 -3.27 -55.56
N GLY A 560 -16.92 -4.02 -54.44
CA GLY A 560 -15.82 -4.74 -53.83
C GLY A 560 -14.95 -3.88 -52.90
N ASN A 561 -15.35 -2.64 -52.62
CA ASN A 561 -14.62 -1.72 -51.74
C ASN A 561 -15.00 -1.96 -50.29
N PRO A 562 -14.03 -1.93 -49.35
CA PRO A 562 -14.34 -1.94 -47.93
C PRO A 562 -15.29 -0.79 -47.58
N THR A 563 -16.37 -1.08 -46.88
CA THR A 563 -17.34 -0.09 -46.42
C THR A 563 -17.74 -0.35 -44.99
N ASN A 564 -17.99 0.74 -44.26
CA ASN A 564 -18.61 0.75 -42.93
C ASN A 564 -19.76 1.77 -42.87
N ASP A 565 -20.22 2.28 -44.01
CA ASP A 565 -21.31 3.25 -44.05
C ASP A 565 -22.62 2.62 -43.54
N TYR A 566 -23.31 3.34 -42.65
CA TYR A 566 -24.51 2.84 -42.00
C TYR A 566 -25.59 2.46 -42.99
N ASN A 567 -25.85 3.28 -44.02
CA ASN A 567 -26.92 3.02 -44.98
C ASN A 567 -26.55 1.90 -45.96
N LEU A 568 -25.30 1.82 -46.40
CA LEU A 568 -24.83 0.75 -47.29
C LEU A 568 -24.86 -0.61 -46.59
N VAL A 569 -24.43 -0.67 -45.33
CA VAL A 569 -24.44 -1.91 -44.54
C VAL A 569 -25.85 -2.31 -44.16
N LYS A 570 -26.66 -1.37 -43.65
CA LYS A 570 -28.07 -1.60 -43.29
C LYS A 570 -28.90 -2.10 -44.47
N ASN A 571 -28.76 -1.51 -45.65
CA ASN A 571 -29.56 -1.89 -46.82
C ASN A 571 -28.98 -3.09 -47.60
N GLY A 572 -27.73 -3.45 -47.34
CA GLY A 572 -27.05 -4.54 -48.04
C GLY A 572 -27.11 -5.89 -47.32
N LEU A 573 -27.49 -5.88 -46.04
CA LEU A 573 -27.70 -7.08 -45.23
C LEU A 573 -29.15 -7.55 -45.26
N ILE A 574 -29.32 -8.86 -45.22
CA ILE A 574 -30.62 -9.50 -44.98
C ILE A 574 -30.88 -9.41 -43.48
N THR A 575 -31.82 -8.55 -43.09
CA THR A 575 -32.24 -8.36 -41.71
C THR A 575 -33.55 -9.08 -41.42
N ILE A 576 -33.78 -9.41 -40.15
CA ILE A 576 -35.04 -9.92 -39.62
C ILE A 576 -35.79 -8.82 -38.86
N GLY A 577 -37.11 -8.76 -39.03
CA GLY A 577 -37.96 -7.75 -38.37
C GLY A 577 -37.78 -6.31 -38.89
N THR A 578 -38.26 -5.34 -38.13
CA THR A 578 -38.21 -3.89 -38.45
C THR A 578 -37.00 -3.17 -37.89
N ASP A 579 -36.25 -3.82 -37.00
CA ASP A 579 -35.20 -3.18 -36.17
C ASP A 579 -33.78 -3.50 -36.67
N TYR A 580 -33.65 -3.94 -37.93
CA TYR A 580 -32.37 -4.24 -38.58
C TYR A 580 -31.54 -5.30 -37.84
N GLU A 581 -32.22 -6.27 -37.25
CA GLU A 581 -31.60 -7.41 -36.57
C GLU A 581 -31.02 -8.40 -37.59
N ILE A 582 -29.91 -9.05 -37.24
CA ILE A 582 -29.33 -10.15 -38.03
C ILE A 582 -29.53 -11.47 -37.29
N THR A 583 -29.50 -12.58 -38.03
CA THR A 583 -29.90 -13.88 -37.49
C THR A 583 -28.98 -14.33 -36.36
N CYS A 584 -29.56 -14.57 -35.18
CA CYS A 584 -28.89 -15.20 -34.04
C CYS A 584 -29.48 -16.59 -33.80
N SER A 585 -28.63 -17.60 -33.60
CA SER A 585 -29.08 -18.97 -33.33
C SER A 585 -29.64 -19.18 -31.93
N ASN A 586 -29.52 -18.18 -31.04
CA ASN A 586 -29.87 -18.28 -29.63
C ASN A 586 -30.82 -17.12 -29.24
N PRO A 587 -31.99 -17.42 -28.64
CA PRO A 587 -33.01 -16.40 -28.33
C PRO A 587 -32.63 -15.45 -27.18
N TYR A 588 -31.55 -15.73 -26.44
CA TYR A 588 -31.06 -14.87 -25.35
C TYR A 588 -30.11 -13.76 -25.81
N VAL A 589 -29.66 -13.83 -27.07
CA VAL A 589 -28.72 -12.87 -27.66
C VAL A 589 -29.36 -12.24 -28.88
N THR A 590 -29.33 -10.92 -28.95
CA THR A 590 -29.77 -10.15 -30.11
C THR A 590 -28.58 -9.44 -30.73
N ALA A 591 -28.53 -9.40 -32.06
CA ALA A 591 -27.53 -8.65 -32.82
C ALA A 591 -28.24 -7.75 -33.84
N LYS A 592 -27.93 -6.46 -33.83
CA LYS A 592 -28.58 -5.47 -34.70
C LYS A 592 -27.59 -4.47 -35.28
N VAL A 593 -27.89 -4.03 -36.50
CA VAL A 593 -27.15 -2.94 -37.15
C VAL A 593 -27.64 -1.62 -36.56
N VAL A 594 -26.74 -0.89 -35.90
CA VAL A 594 -26.99 0.44 -35.33
C VAL A 594 -25.99 1.44 -35.90
N GLN A 595 -26.23 2.72 -35.64
CA GLN A 595 -25.23 3.75 -35.86
C GLN A 595 -24.12 3.61 -34.79
N ASP A 596 -22.87 3.81 -35.18
CA ASP A 596 -21.75 3.82 -34.23
C ASP A 596 -21.98 4.94 -33.19
N PRO A 597 -21.85 4.66 -31.87
CA PRO A 597 -22.03 5.67 -30.82
C PRO A 597 -21.12 6.90 -30.98
N ASN A 598 -19.99 6.75 -31.64
CA ASN A 598 -19.00 7.81 -31.86
C ASN A 598 -19.08 8.42 -33.27
N ASP A 599 -19.78 7.79 -34.22
CA ASP A 599 -19.93 8.29 -35.60
C ASP A 599 -21.24 7.80 -36.23
N SER A 600 -22.25 8.68 -36.32
CA SER A 600 -23.57 8.32 -36.82
C SER A 600 -23.60 7.88 -38.29
N ASN A 601 -22.54 8.13 -39.06
CA ASN A 601 -22.44 7.71 -40.45
C ASN A 601 -21.90 6.28 -40.60
N LYS A 602 -21.33 5.70 -39.54
CA LYS A 602 -20.81 4.33 -39.55
C LYS A 602 -21.82 3.34 -38.98
N ALA A 603 -21.88 2.15 -39.57
CA ALA A 603 -22.59 1.02 -39.00
C ALA A 603 -21.74 0.35 -37.92
N ALA A 604 -22.38 0.06 -36.79
CA ALA A 604 -21.90 -0.87 -35.78
C ALA A 604 -22.89 -2.03 -35.64
N ILE A 605 -22.40 -3.25 -35.43
CA ILE A 605 -23.27 -4.40 -35.14
C ILE A 605 -23.27 -4.59 -33.63
N GLN A 606 -24.30 -4.07 -32.97
CA GLN A 606 -24.48 -4.15 -31.52
C GLN A 606 -25.02 -5.52 -31.14
N VAL A 607 -24.41 -6.14 -30.13
CA VAL A 607 -24.84 -7.41 -29.53
C VAL A 607 -25.23 -7.17 -28.09
N THR A 608 -26.43 -7.63 -27.72
CA THR A 608 -26.98 -7.52 -26.37
C THR A 608 -27.50 -8.86 -25.87
N VAL A 609 -27.49 -9.05 -24.56
CA VAL A 609 -28.03 -10.23 -23.89
C VAL A 609 -29.28 -9.82 -23.11
N ASN A 610 -30.30 -10.68 -23.09
CA ASN A 610 -31.50 -10.40 -22.30
C ASN A 610 -31.31 -10.79 -20.81
N SER A 611 -32.28 -10.42 -19.97
CA SER A 611 -32.24 -10.67 -18.51
C SER A 611 -32.52 -12.12 -18.10
N THR A 612 -32.61 -13.05 -19.06
CA THR A 612 -32.96 -14.46 -18.78
C THR A 612 -31.73 -15.25 -18.39
N SER A 613 -31.79 -15.98 -17.28
CA SER A 613 -30.75 -16.91 -16.85
C SER A 613 -30.69 -18.15 -17.74
N VAL A 614 -29.50 -18.71 -17.96
CA VAL A 614 -29.30 -19.98 -18.66
C VAL A 614 -28.77 -21.06 -17.71
N GLN A 615 -29.04 -22.33 -18.01
CA GLN A 615 -28.64 -23.45 -17.14
C GLN A 615 -27.22 -23.94 -17.41
N MET A 616 -26.70 -23.72 -18.63
CA MET A 616 -25.37 -24.11 -19.09
C MET A 616 -24.86 -23.13 -20.15
N ASP A 617 -23.58 -23.22 -20.48
CA ASP A 617 -23.00 -22.47 -21.59
C ASP A 617 -23.69 -22.85 -22.90
N MET A 618 -24.17 -21.86 -23.64
CA MET A 618 -24.92 -22.06 -24.87
C MET A 618 -24.11 -21.57 -26.08
N PRO A 619 -23.98 -22.37 -27.15
CA PRO A 619 -23.41 -21.85 -28.39
C PRO A 619 -24.32 -20.77 -28.97
N VAL A 620 -23.72 -19.71 -29.48
CA VAL A 620 -24.41 -18.62 -30.18
C VAL A 620 -23.73 -18.45 -31.53
N THR A 621 -24.47 -18.61 -32.61
CA THR A 621 -23.99 -18.30 -33.96
C THR A 621 -24.75 -17.10 -34.46
N ILE A 622 -24.01 -16.01 -34.71
CA ILE A 622 -24.55 -14.80 -35.32
C ILE A 622 -24.22 -14.88 -36.81
N THR A 623 -25.23 -14.77 -37.67
CA THR A 623 -25.08 -14.91 -39.13
C THR A 623 -25.54 -13.65 -39.84
N ALA A 624 -24.66 -13.10 -40.66
CA ALA A 624 -24.95 -11.99 -41.56
C ALA A 624 -24.90 -12.49 -43.02
N MET A 625 -25.87 -12.05 -43.82
CA MET A 625 -25.98 -12.43 -45.24
C MET A 625 -26.22 -11.19 -46.10
N CYS A 626 -25.60 -11.14 -47.29
CA CYS A 626 -25.90 -10.16 -48.33
C CYS A 626 -26.80 -10.80 -49.41
N TYR A 627 -27.59 -10.00 -50.13
CA TYR A 627 -28.56 -10.49 -51.15
C TYR A 627 -27.94 -11.28 -52.33
N GLY A 628 -26.61 -11.26 -52.49
CA GLY A 628 -25.88 -12.06 -53.48
C GLY A 628 -24.55 -12.66 -53.00
N GLY A 629 -24.27 -12.64 -51.69
CA GLY A 629 -23.01 -13.07 -51.08
C GLY A 629 -23.13 -14.37 -50.28
N THR A 630 -22.00 -15.01 -49.98
CA THR A 630 -21.94 -16.15 -49.06
C THR A 630 -22.21 -15.69 -47.62
N PRO A 631 -22.95 -16.47 -46.80
CA PRO A 631 -23.18 -16.14 -45.40
C PRO A 631 -21.87 -16.05 -44.63
N SER A 632 -21.76 -15.05 -43.75
CA SER A 632 -20.72 -15.00 -42.73
C SER A 632 -21.31 -15.29 -41.37
N SER A 633 -20.69 -16.22 -40.64
CA SER A 633 -21.12 -16.61 -39.31
C SER A 633 -20.00 -16.42 -38.29
N LEU A 634 -20.34 -15.86 -37.13
CA LEU A 634 -19.47 -15.76 -35.97
C LEU A 634 -20.02 -16.67 -34.87
N THR A 635 -19.26 -17.69 -34.49
CA THR A 635 -19.61 -18.60 -33.40
C THR A 635 -18.99 -18.12 -32.10
N LEU A 636 -19.85 -17.94 -31.11
CA LEU A 636 -19.57 -17.45 -29.76
C LEU A 636 -20.13 -18.44 -28.74
N THR A 637 -19.76 -18.27 -27.48
CA THR A 637 -20.37 -18.98 -26.36
C THR A 637 -21.00 -17.95 -25.43
N LEU A 638 -22.32 -18.03 -25.24
CA LEU A 638 -23.00 -17.33 -24.16
C LEU A 638 -22.73 -18.09 -22.87
N LYS A 639 -21.89 -17.51 -22.01
CA LYS A 639 -21.57 -18.08 -20.72
C LYS A 639 -22.77 -18.03 -19.79
N LYS A 640 -22.94 -19.08 -18.98
CA LYS A 640 -23.88 -19.07 -17.85
C LYS A 640 -23.60 -17.87 -16.92
N GLN A 641 -24.66 -17.25 -16.36
CA GLN A 641 -24.55 -16.14 -15.42
C GLN A 641 -23.59 -16.48 -14.26
N GLN A 642 -22.78 -15.51 -13.82
CA GLN A 642 -21.93 -15.70 -12.66
C GLN A 642 -22.80 -15.91 -11.43
N SER A 643 -22.62 -17.05 -10.79
CA SER A 643 -23.26 -17.37 -9.53
C SER A 643 -22.20 -17.91 -8.60
N VAL A 644 -22.27 -17.55 -7.32
CA VAL A 644 -21.40 -18.14 -6.31
C VAL A 644 -21.49 -19.67 -6.39
N GLU A 645 -20.33 -20.30 -6.58
CA GLU A 645 -20.17 -21.74 -6.69
C GLU A 645 -19.60 -22.30 -5.40
N THR A 646 -18.55 -21.66 -4.87
CA THR A 646 -17.96 -22.00 -3.58
C THR A 646 -18.00 -20.79 -2.66
N PHE A 647 -18.33 -21.03 -1.39
CA PHE A 647 -18.24 -20.04 -0.32
C PHE A 647 -17.57 -20.72 0.87
N THR A 648 -16.32 -20.37 1.13
CA THR A 648 -15.46 -21.02 2.13
C THR A 648 -15.29 -20.10 3.32
N LEU A 649 -15.76 -20.54 4.48
CA LEU A 649 -15.55 -19.87 5.77
C LEU A 649 -14.13 -20.15 6.24
N MET A 650 -13.45 -19.10 6.71
CA MET A 650 -12.09 -19.19 7.22
C MET A 650 -12.06 -19.01 8.73
N ALA A 651 -11.01 -19.52 9.36
CA ALA A 651 -10.80 -19.31 10.79
C ALA A 651 -10.60 -17.81 11.08
N PRO A 652 -11.32 -17.23 12.06
CA PRO A 652 -11.06 -15.87 12.49
C PRO A 652 -9.66 -15.78 13.10
N ASN A 653 -8.96 -14.69 12.82
CA ASN A 653 -7.63 -14.41 13.37
C ASN A 653 -7.67 -13.94 14.84
N GLN A 654 -8.85 -13.62 15.35
CA GLN A 654 -9.09 -13.19 16.72
C GLN A 654 -10.01 -14.17 17.44
N VAL A 655 -9.77 -14.32 18.74
CA VAL A 655 -10.70 -14.99 19.64
C VAL A 655 -12.01 -14.22 19.70
N ILE A 656 -13.12 -14.95 19.59
CA ILE A 656 -14.48 -14.42 19.70
C ILE A 656 -15.04 -14.80 21.07
N ALA A 657 -15.34 -13.81 21.90
CA ALA A 657 -15.90 -14.01 23.23
C ALA A 657 -17.44 -13.91 23.23
N SER A 658 -18.03 -14.40 24.31
CA SER A 658 -19.48 -14.38 24.58
C SER A 658 -20.09 -13.00 24.33
N GLY A 659 -21.11 -12.95 23.46
CA GLY A 659 -21.85 -11.73 23.13
C GLY A 659 -21.13 -10.75 22.20
N GLU A 660 -19.91 -11.05 21.74
CA GLU A 660 -19.19 -10.20 20.78
C GLU A 660 -19.78 -10.31 19.36
N TYR A 661 -19.72 -9.21 18.62
CA TYR A 661 -20.03 -9.14 17.19
C TYR A 661 -18.73 -8.97 16.41
N LYS A 662 -18.36 -9.95 15.59
CA LYS A 662 -17.04 -10.02 14.94
C LYS A 662 -17.11 -10.43 13.48
N GLN A 663 -16.22 -9.88 12.67
CA GLN A 663 -16.07 -10.27 11.27
C GLN A 663 -15.46 -11.67 11.16
N ILE A 664 -16.00 -12.49 10.26
CA ILE A 664 -15.51 -13.81 9.90
C ILE A 664 -14.94 -13.73 8.49
N PRO A 665 -13.67 -14.06 8.26
CA PRO A 665 -13.12 -14.06 6.92
C PRO A 665 -13.76 -15.16 6.08
N PHE A 666 -13.95 -14.90 4.79
CA PHE A 666 -14.46 -15.87 3.83
C PHE A 666 -13.80 -15.69 2.48
N MET A 667 -13.86 -16.73 1.64
CA MET A 667 -13.53 -16.66 0.22
C MET A 667 -14.71 -17.20 -0.58
N ALA A 668 -15.14 -16.44 -1.59
CA ALA A 668 -16.17 -16.89 -2.50
C ALA A 668 -15.63 -16.92 -3.92
N TYR A 669 -15.98 -17.96 -4.67
CA TYR A 669 -15.62 -18.09 -6.09
C TYR A 669 -16.85 -18.45 -6.92
N ASP A 670 -16.89 -17.95 -8.14
CA ASP A 670 -17.85 -18.36 -9.15
C ASP A 670 -17.52 -19.75 -9.73
N GLN A 671 -18.37 -20.23 -10.64
CA GLN A 671 -18.20 -21.52 -11.29
C GLN A 671 -16.92 -21.66 -12.16
N ASN A 672 -16.25 -20.55 -12.45
CA ASN A 672 -15.05 -20.49 -13.29
C ASN A 672 -13.77 -20.26 -12.47
N GLY A 673 -13.86 -20.22 -11.13
CA GLY A 673 -12.72 -19.99 -10.26
C GLY A 673 -12.32 -18.51 -10.13
N VAL A 674 -13.18 -17.57 -10.54
CA VAL A 674 -12.99 -16.14 -10.32
C VAL A 674 -13.51 -15.78 -8.94
N GLN A 675 -12.71 -15.04 -8.17
CA GLN A 675 -13.10 -14.63 -6.82
C GLN A 675 -14.24 -13.60 -6.86
N LEU A 676 -15.30 -13.86 -6.10
CA LEU A 676 -16.43 -12.95 -5.92
C LEU A 676 -16.27 -12.17 -4.62
N THR A 677 -16.28 -10.85 -4.72
CA THR A 677 -16.20 -9.96 -3.55
C THR A 677 -17.44 -9.10 -3.38
N ARG A 678 -18.24 -8.89 -4.43
CA ARG A 678 -19.45 -8.04 -4.40
C ARG A 678 -20.59 -8.68 -3.62
N TYR A 679 -21.30 -7.89 -2.82
CA TYR A 679 -22.46 -8.33 -2.04
C TYR A 679 -23.59 -8.88 -2.91
N SER A 680 -23.88 -8.23 -4.04
CA SER A 680 -24.90 -8.65 -5.00
C SER A 680 -24.68 -10.08 -5.52
N ASP A 681 -23.43 -10.51 -5.62
CA ASP A 681 -23.05 -11.79 -6.19
C ASP A 681 -23.17 -12.92 -5.15
N LEU A 682 -23.35 -12.57 -3.87
CA LEU A 682 -23.33 -13.45 -2.70
C LEU A 682 -24.69 -13.55 -1.99
N THR A 683 -25.74 -12.87 -2.48
CA THR A 683 -27.06 -12.82 -1.84
C THR A 683 -27.74 -14.18 -1.75
N ASN A 684 -27.35 -15.14 -2.60
CA ASN A 684 -27.88 -16.50 -2.60
C ASN A 684 -27.19 -17.44 -1.61
N VAL A 685 -26.17 -16.97 -0.87
CA VAL A 685 -25.51 -17.75 0.19
C VAL A 685 -26.43 -17.79 1.40
N ILE A 686 -26.84 -18.99 1.82
CA ILE A 686 -27.66 -19.18 3.01
C ILE A 686 -26.73 -19.37 4.21
N LEU A 687 -26.89 -18.52 5.22
CA LEU A 687 -26.16 -18.60 6.49
C LEU A 687 -27.02 -19.21 7.58
N SER A 688 -26.43 -20.12 8.36
CA SER A 688 -27.07 -20.76 9.51
C SER A 688 -26.11 -20.83 10.71
N PRO A 689 -26.49 -20.34 11.90
CA PRO A 689 -27.70 -19.58 12.17
C PRO A 689 -27.63 -18.19 11.49
N LEU A 690 -28.77 -17.71 10.97
CA LEU A 690 -28.88 -16.36 10.42
C LEU A 690 -28.99 -15.34 11.56
N TYR A 691 -28.24 -14.25 11.48
CA TYR A 691 -28.39 -13.15 12.44
C TYR A 691 -29.79 -12.52 12.35
N SER A 692 -30.41 -12.26 13.50
CA SER A 692 -31.75 -11.66 13.58
C SER A 692 -31.82 -10.46 14.52
N ASN A 693 -31.08 -10.48 15.64
CA ASN A 693 -30.92 -9.38 16.58
C ASN A 693 -29.73 -9.66 17.52
N SER A 694 -29.34 -8.66 18.32
CA SER A 694 -28.18 -8.75 19.24
C SER A 694 -28.30 -9.81 20.34
N SER A 695 -29.50 -10.37 20.56
CA SER A 695 -29.75 -11.37 21.60
C SER A 695 -29.69 -12.80 21.05
N GLN A 696 -29.55 -12.98 19.73
CA GLN A 696 -29.50 -14.29 19.08
C GLN A 696 -28.17 -14.46 18.33
N PRO A 697 -27.45 -15.59 18.51
CA PRO A 697 -26.24 -15.85 17.75
C PRO A 697 -26.58 -16.07 16.27
N GLY A 698 -25.76 -15.52 15.38
CA GLY A 698 -26.02 -15.65 13.95
C GLY A 698 -25.03 -14.90 13.08
N ALA A 699 -24.88 -15.37 11.85
CA ALA A 699 -24.06 -14.73 10.83
C ALA A 699 -24.92 -13.95 9.84
N GLN A 700 -24.38 -12.85 9.31
CA GLN A 700 -24.99 -12.07 8.24
C GLN A 700 -23.91 -11.49 7.33
N LEU A 701 -24.18 -11.51 6.02
CA LEU A 701 -23.43 -10.70 5.06
C LEU A 701 -23.88 -9.25 5.19
N ILE A 702 -22.91 -8.36 5.33
CA ILE A 702 -23.09 -6.91 5.31
C ILE A 702 -22.51 -6.42 3.99
N GLN A 703 -23.32 -5.65 3.25
CA GLN A 703 -22.82 -4.93 2.09
C GLN A 703 -21.89 -3.82 2.55
N ASN A 704 -20.66 -3.90 2.11
CA ASN A 704 -19.68 -2.87 2.32
C ASN A 704 -19.99 -1.64 1.46
N PRO A 705 -19.51 -0.48 1.89
CA PRO A 705 -19.45 0.77 1.15
C PRO A 705 -19.19 0.71 -0.35
N ASP A 706 -18.21 -0.08 -0.74
CA ASP A 706 -17.65 -0.23 -2.09
C ASP A 706 -18.41 -1.28 -2.92
N GLY A 707 -19.54 -1.77 -2.39
CA GLY A 707 -20.34 -2.83 -2.98
C GLY A 707 -19.83 -4.24 -2.68
N THR A 708 -18.68 -4.40 -1.99
CA THR A 708 -18.18 -5.71 -1.54
C THR A 708 -18.99 -6.26 -0.38
N ALA A 709 -18.71 -7.49 0.08
CA ALA A 709 -19.37 -8.07 1.24
C ALA A 709 -18.39 -8.37 2.36
N SER A 710 -18.82 -8.11 3.60
CA SER A 710 -18.18 -8.61 4.81
C SER A 710 -19.12 -9.59 5.51
N LEU A 711 -18.60 -10.69 6.03
CA LEU A 711 -19.38 -11.62 6.84
C LEU A 711 -19.18 -11.30 8.32
N TRP A 712 -20.26 -11.05 9.05
CA TRP A 712 -20.22 -10.75 10.48
C TRP A 712 -21.00 -11.78 11.27
N TYR A 713 -20.51 -12.10 12.47
CA TYR A 713 -21.08 -13.10 13.35
C TYR A 713 -21.31 -12.53 14.75
N GLN A 714 -22.55 -12.65 15.23
CA GLN A 714 -22.93 -12.44 16.61
C GLN A 714 -22.71 -13.73 17.39
N ALA A 715 -21.79 -13.70 18.34
CA ALA A 715 -21.59 -14.79 19.28
C ALA A 715 -22.73 -14.85 20.29
N SER A 716 -23.04 -16.07 20.75
CA SER A 716 -24.03 -16.28 21.81
C SER A 716 -23.55 -15.64 23.11
N THR A 717 -24.50 -15.07 23.86
CA THR A 717 -24.24 -14.65 25.24
C THR A 717 -24.31 -15.88 26.13
N LEU A 718 -23.17 -16.26 26.71
CA LEU A 718 -23.10 -17.32 27.69
C LEU A 718 -23.75 -16.87 29.01
N PRO A 719 -24.39 -17.78 29.77
CA PRO A 719 -24.95 -17.45 31.07
C PRO A 719 -23.93 -16.76 31.99
N ALA A 720 -24.37 -15.76 32.75
CA ALA A 720 -23.53 -15.06 33.71
C ALA A 720 -22.89 -16.07 34.69
N GLY A 721 -21.55 -16.09 34.76
CA GLY A 721 -20.80 -17.04 35.58
C GLY A 721 -20.37 -18.33 34.88
N SER A 722 -20.67 -18.51 33.59
CA SER A 722 -20.13 -19.65 32.81
C SER A 722 -18.59 -19.58 32.74
N ASN A 723 -17.95 -20.71 33.04
CA ASN A 723 -16.49 -20.90 32.91
C ASN A 723 -16.10 -21.80 31.74
N GLN A 724 -17.07 -22.17 30.89
CA GLN A 724 -16.84 -23.05 29.74
C GLN A 724 -17.17 -22.32 28.45
N SER A 725 -16.26 -22.44 27.49
CA SER A 725 -16.46 -22.03 26.11
C SER A 725 -17.53 -22.92 25.47
N GLN A 726 -18.27 -22.38 24.50
CA GLN A 726 -19.27 -23.13 23.75
C GLN A 726 -18.97 -23.07 22.25
N PRO A 727 -19.18 -24.17 21.50
CA PRO A 727 -19.03 -24.12 20.05
C PRO A 727 -20.17 -23.31 19.42
N GLY A 728 -19.80 -22.31 18.63
CA GLY A 728 -20.67 -21.64 17.65
C GLY A 728 -20.42 -22.24 16.27
N VAL A 729 -21.44 -22.86 15.69
CA VAL A 729 -21.32 -23.43 14.34
C VAL A 729 -21.90 -22.43 13.35
N ILE A 730 -21.09 -22.01 12.38
CA ILE A 730 -21.55 -21.24 11.24
C ILE A 730 -21.51 -22.15 10.02
N THR A 731 -22.64 -22.28 9.35
CA THR A 731 -22.76 -23.00 8.09
C THR A 731 -23.17 -22.01 7.02
N ALA A 732 -22.36 -21.92 5.96
CA ALA A 732 -22.70 -21.26 4.72
C ALA A 732 -23.03 -22.35 3.68
N SER A 733 -24.23 -22.32 3.12
CA SER A 733 -24.61 -23.21 2.03
C SER A 733 -24.89 -22.40 0.76
N VAL A 734 -24.48 -22.97 -0.37
CA VAL A 734 -24.71 -22.42 -1.70
C VAL A 734 -25.75 -23.31 -2.39
N PRO A 735 -27.04 -22.91 -2.45
CA PRO A 735 -28.12 -23.77 -2.94
C PRO A 735 -27.92 -24.25 -4.38
N GLY A 736 -27.32 -23.42 -5.24
CA GLY A 736 -27.11 -23.72 -6.65
C GLY A 736 -26.04 -24.78 -6.95
N SER A 737 -25.03 -24.91 -6.08
CA SER A 737 -23.94 -25.89 -6.23
C SER A 737 -24.05 -27.07 -5.26
N GLY A 738 -24.90 -26.95 -4.23
CA GLY A 738 -24.98 -27.92 -3.13
C GLY A 738 -23.77 -27.92 -2.21
N LYS A 739 -22.80 -27.01 -2.42
CA LYS A 739 -21.59 -26.92 -1.59
C LYS A 739 -21.92 -26.24 -0.27
N ILE A 740 -21.32 -26.80 0.79
CA ILE A 740 -21.48 -26.34 2.16
C ILE A 740 -20.09 -26.08 2.73
N SER A 741 -19.92 -24.93 3.37
CA SER A 741 -18.79 -24.66 4.23
C SER A 741 -19.28 -24.48 5.65
N THR A 742 -18.76 -25.30 6.55
CA THR A 742 -19.06 -25.19 7.98
C THR A 742 -17.78 -24.87 8.72
N ILE A 743 -17.84 -23.87 9.59
CA ILE A 743 -16.80 -23.60 10.57
C ILE A 743 -17.38 -23.73 11.97
N THR A 744 -16.64 -24.40 12.84
CA THR A 744 -16.93 -24.40 14.27
C THR A 744 -15.99 -23.40 14.94
N ILE A 745 -16.57 -22.33 15.47
CA ILE A 745 -15.86 -21.31 16.24
C ILE A 745 -16.03 -21.64 17.71
N ASN A 746 -14.95 -21.61 18.48
CA ASN A 746 -15.03 -21.80 19.91
C ASN A 746 -15.35 -20.44 20.57
N ILE A 747 -16.63 -20.18 20.88
CA ILE A 747 -17.09 -18.98 21.56
C ILE A 747 -16.59 -19.04 22.99
N GLN A 748 -15.67 -18.15 23.31
CA GLN A 748 -15.06 -18.14 24.61
C GLN A 748 -15.94 -17.44 25.65
N THR A 749 -15.61 -17.64 26.92
CA THR A 749 -16.27 -16.93 28.04
C THR A 749 -16.07 -15.42 27.94
N LEU A 750 -16.91 -14.64 28.65
CA LEU A 750 -16.79 -13.19 28.68
C LEU A 750 -15.35 -12.76 28.98
N PRO A 751 -14.82 -11.72 28.30
CA PRO A 751 -13.48 -11.22 28.58
C PRO A 751 -13.38 -10.77 30.03
N LYS A 752 -12.43 -11.36 30.75
CA LYS A 752 -12.05 -11.02 32.12
C LYS A 752 -10.61 -10.52 32.09
N ALA A 753 -10.29 -9.60 32.98
CA ALA A 753 -8.92 -9.16 33.13
C ALA A 753 -8.04 -10.36 33.50
N ASN A 754 -6.86 -10.48 32.90
CA ASN A 754 -5.95 -11.61 33.14
C ASN A 754 -4.50 -11.19 33.32
N THR A 755 -4.00 -10.23 32.53
CA THR A 755 -2.61 -9.78 32.66
C THR A 755 -2.54 -8.27 32.77
N LEU A 756 -1.57 -7.79 33.55
CA LEU A 756 -1.21 -6.39 33.67
C LEU A 756 0.14 -6.18 32.97
N THR A 757 0.27 -5.14 32.17
CA THR A 757 1.53 -4.73 31.54
C THR A 757 1.93 -3.35 32.04
N LEU A 758 3.22 -3.17 32.31
CA LEU A 758 3.83 -1.89 32.65
C LEU A 758 4.72 -1.43 31.49
N ASN A 759 4.55 -0.19 31.03
CA ASN A 759 5.43 0.37 30.01
C ASN A 759 6.68 0.99 30.65
N SER A 760 7.81 0.29 30.54
CA SER A 760 9.10 0.72 31.09
C SER A 760 9.75 1.91 30.36
N HIS A 761 9.24 2.33 29.20
CA HIS A 761 9.73 3.54 28.51
C HIS A 761 9.12 4.82 29.07
N ILE A 762 7.99 4.70 29.76
CA ILE A 762 7.32 5.82 30.44
C ILE A 762 7.80 5.91 31.89
N MET A 763 8.18 4.80 32.51
CA MET A 763 8.56 4.77 33.93
C MET A 763 10.06 4.88 34.21
N ILE A 764 10.48 5.83 35.06
CA ILE A 764 11.89 6.08 35.40
C ILE A 764 12.16 5.61 36.83
N SER A 765 12.70 4.39 36.93
CA SER A 765 12.91 3.69 38.21
C SER A 765 13.99 4.26 39.15
N SER A 766 14.66 5.37 38.81
CA SER A 766 15.62 6.03 39.72
C SER A 766 15.10 7.40 40.10
N MET A 767 15.08 7.69 41.40
CA MET A 767 14.49 8.91 41.95
C MET A 767 15.45 9.56 42.95
N GLU A 768 15.49 10.88 43.01
CA GLU A 768 16.24 11.62 44.01
C GLU A 768 15.49 11.66 45.34
N ALA A 769 16.21 11.44 46.46
CA ALA A 769 15.66 11.61 47.80
C ALA A 769 15.41 13.09 48.14
N PRO A 770 14.39 13.43 48.94
CA PRO A 770 14.23 14.79 49.45
C PRO A 770 15.37 15.17 50.42
N THR A 771 15.66 16.47 50.49
CA THR A 771 16.73 17.05 51.32
C THR A 771 16.47 16.89 52.84
N VAL A 772 15.21 16.78 53.23
CA VAL A 772 14.77 16.45 54.59
C VAL A 772 13.80 15.27 54.52
N ALA A 773 13.88 14.36 55.50
CA ALA A 773 12.97 13.22 55.56
C ALA A 773 11.53 13.73 55.69
N CYS A 774 10.76 13.54 54.63
CA CYS A 774 9.44 14.13 54.54
C CYS A 774 8.42 13.33 55.36
N ASN A 775 7.63 14.01 56.20
CA ASN A 775 6.38 13.43 56.69
C ASN A 775 5.37 13.40 55.54
N LEU A 776 4.38 12.51 55.59
CA LEU A 776 3.38 12.28 54.52
C LEU A 776 2.62 13.55 54.04
N ILE A 777 2.76 14.68 54.73
CA ILE A 777 2.25 16.00 54.34
C ILE A 777 3.44 16.99 54.39
N PRO A 778 3.99 17.41 53.23
CA PRO A 778 5.07 18.39 53.18
C PRO A 778 4.59 19.75 53.69
N THR A 779 5.39 20.39 54.54
CA THR A 779 5.08 21.71 55.13
C THR A 779 5.83 22.85 54.45
N SER A 780 6.81 22.51 53.59
CA SER A 780 7.59 23.45 52.80
C SER A 780 8.03 22.83 51.46
N ALA A 781 8.44 23.69 50.52
CA ALA A 781 8.98 23.30 49.21
C ALA A 781 10.18 22.31 49.31
N ALA A 782 11.02 22.45 50.33
CA ALA A 782 12.21 21.62 50.55
C ALA A 782 11.89 20.17 50.98
N ASP A 783 10.63 19.91 51.34
CA ASP A 783 10.16 18.62 51.82
C ASP A 783 9.71 17.70 50.67
N TYR A 784 9.50 18.22 49.45
CA TYR A 784 8.96 17.44 48.33
C TYR A 784 10.03 16.55 47.67
N GLY A 785 9.91 15.22 47.80
CA GLY A 785 10.70 14.27 47.02
C GLY A 785 10.28 14.20 45.54
N ALA A 786 11.05 13.47 44.72
CA ALA A 786 10.73 13.18 43.32
C ALA A 786 9.38 12.45 43.17
N ILE A 787 8.65 12.70 42.07
CA ILE A 787 7.28 12.20 41.82
C ILE A 787 7.16 11.63 40.41
N GLU A 788 6.49 10.48 40.26
CA GLU A 788 6.13 9.88 38.98
C GLU A 788 4.64 9.49 38.97
N LYS A 789 3.95 9.54 37.82
CA LYS A 789 2.51 9.25 37.69
C LYS A 789 2.21 8.25 36.59
N VAL A 790 1.27 7.34 36.83
CA VAL A 790 0.94 6.23 35.92
C VAL A 790 -0.57 6.00 35.83
N ASP A 791 -1.09 5.75 34.62
CA ASP A 791 -2.50 5.43 34.34
C ASP A 791 -2.69 4.59 33.05
N PHE A 792 -3.94 4.37 32.63
CA PHE A 792 -4.31 3.61 31.42
C PHE A 792 -4.27 4.41 30.11
N GLY A 793 -3.52 5.51 30.06
CA GLY A 793 -3.37 6.37 28.87
C GLY A 793 -4.31 7.58 28.83
N TYR A 794 -4.95 7.93 29.96
CA TYR A 794 -5.83 9.10 30.04
C TYR A 794 -5.01 10.41 30.10
N ASN A 795 -3.97 10.45 30.94
CA ASN A 795 -3.06 11.60 31.07
C ASN A 795 -1.56 11.22 31.03
N TYR A 796 -1.17 10.08 31.59
CA TYR A 796 0.25 9.72 31.79
C TYR A 796 0.68 8.42 31.10
N GLY A 797 -0.23 7.45 30.95
CA GLY A 797 0.09 6.12 30.43
C GLY A 797 0.86 5.26 31.44
N GLY A 798 1.42 4.16 30.96
CA GLY A 798 2.23 3.25 31.78
C GLY A 798 1.53 1.97 32.21
N LEU A 799 0.19 1.91 32.22
CA LEU A 799 -0.58 0.70 32.55
C LEU A 799 -1.37 0.20 31.35
N THR A 800 -1.42 -1.12 31.16
CA THR A 800 -2.32 -1.78 30.20
C THR A 800 -2.81 -3.09 30.80
N VAL A 801 -4.12 -3.35 30.76
CA VAL A 801 -4.67 -4.64 31.18
C VAL A 801 -5.06 -5.40 29.93
N ASN A 802 -4.68 -6.67 29.84
CA ASN A 802 -5.18 -7.56 28.80
C ASN A 802 -6.13 -8.60 29.39
N ASP A 803 -7.10 -9.02 28.57
CA ASP A 803 -8.01 -10.11 28.92
C ASP A 803 -7.31 -11.48 28.89
N GLN A 804 -8.01 -12.55 29.27
CA GLN A 804 -7.47 -13.92 29.23
C GLN A 804 -7.05 -14.40 27.82
N TYR A 805 -7.36 -13.64 26.78
CA TYR A 805 -7.01 -13.93 25.39
C TYR A 805 -5.87 -13.04 24.88
N GLY A 806 -5.26 -12.24 25.76
CA GLY A 806 -4.14 -11.35 25.42
C GLY A 806 -4.56 -10.07 24.69
N ARG A 807 -5.87 -9.75 24.65
CA ARG A 807 -6.38 -8.54 23.99
C ARG A 807 -6.40 -7.38 24.99
N PRO A 808 -5.94 -6.17 24.63
CA PRO A 808 -5.99 -5.03 25.52
C PRO A 808 -7.44 -4.71 25.87
N MET A 809 -7.71 -4.60 27.16
CA MET A 809 -8.98 -4.18 27.70
C MET A 809 -8.95 -2.66 27.90
N ASP A 810 -10.08 -2.03 27.60
CA ASP A 810 -10.23 -0.61 27.82
C ASP A 810 -10.71 -0.35 29.26
N PHE A 811 -9.88 0.35 30.02
CA PHE A 811 -10.09 0.73 31.42
C PHE A 811 -10.32 2.25 31.58
N THR A 812 -10.47 2.97 30.47
CA THR A 812 -10.68 4.42 30.46
C THR A 812 -12.16 4.80 30.55
N SER A 813 -13.09 3.92 30.11
CA SER A 813 -14.54 4.08 30.28
C SER A 813 -15.13 3.11 31.31
N LEU A 814 -16.07 3.61 32.13
CA LEU A 814 -16.59 2.88 33.29
C LEU A 814 -17.42 1.64 32.90
N ALA A 815 -18.24 1.64 31.86
CA ALA A 815 -19.41 0.74 31.84
C ALA A 815 -19.20 -0.72 31.35
N LYS A 816 -18.04 -1.13 30.83
CA LYS A 816 -17.95 -2.34 29.98
C LYS A 816 -17.84 -3.68 30.73
N TYR A 817 -17.38 -3.70 31.98
CA TYR A 817 -16.94 -4.96 32.64
C TYR A 817 -17.61 -5.27 33.99
N GLY A 818 -18.74 -4.65 34.36
CA GLY A 818 -19.50 -4.98 35.58
C GLY A 818 -20.47 -3.87 36.02
N ALA A 819 -21.33 -4.17 37.01
CA ALA A 819 -22.53 -3.38 37.33
C ALA A 819 -22.33 -1.92 37.77
N ASP A 820 -21.10 -1.45 38.04
CA ASP A 820 -20.79 -0.05 38.42
C ASP A 820 -19.46 0.45 37.83
N GLY A 821 -18.92 -0.26 36.83
CA GLY A 821 -17.68 0.11 36.16
C GLY A 821 -16.38 0.06 36.94
N ASN A 822 -16.43 -0.53 38.13
CA ASN A 822 -15.31 -0.62 39.06
C ASN A 822 -14.84 -2.06 39.30
N ARG A 823 -15.31 -3.02 38.50
CA ARG A 823 -15.04 -4.45 38.73
C ARG A 823 -13.56 -4.77 38.71
N TYR A 824 -12.82 -4.30 37.72
CA TYR A 824 -11.39 -4.52 37.64
C TYR A 824 -10.63 -3.26 38.00
N GLN A 825 -9.61 -3.36 38.85
CA GLN A 825 -8.83 -2.22 39.34
C GLN A 825 -7.37 -2.58 39.46
N VAL A 826 -6.48 -1.61 39.20
CA VAL A 826 -5.05 -1.76 39.50
C VAL A 826 -4.74 -1.00 40.78
N ALA A 827 -4.35 -1.71 41.82
CA ALA A 827 -3.95 -1.13 43.10
C ALA A 827 -2.44 -1.28 43.30
N ALA A 828 -1.75 -0.18 43.53
CA ALA A 828 -0.34 -0.16 43.88
C ALA A 828 -0.16 -0.23 45.39
N THR A 829 0.81 -1.03 45.83
CA THR A 829 1.28 -1.08 47.21
C THR A 829 2.78 -1.04 47.29
N THR A 830 3.26 -0.70 48.47
CA THR A 830 4.67 -0.75 48.76
C THR A 830 4.90 -1.03 50.25
N THR A 831 5.99 -1.73 50.57
CA THR A 831 6.37 -2.06 51.95
C THR A 831 7.76 -1.50 52.23
N GLY A 832 7.82 -0.47 53.07
CA GLY A 832 9.03 0.30 53.33
C GLY A 832 8.72 1.76 53.55
N GLY A 833 9.74 2.59 53.73
CA GLY A 833 9.59 4.02 54.02
C GLY A 833 10.33 4.95 53.07
N SER A 834 10.89 4.44 51.98
CA SER A 834 11.57 5.20 50.92
C SER A 834 10.60 5.75 49.88
N ILE A 835 9.40 5.19 49.74
CA ILE A 835 8.37 5.58 48.77
C ILE A 835 6.99 5.69 49.43
N ALA A 836 6.23 6.71 49.03
CA ALA A 836 4.79 6.86 49.26
C ALA A 836 4.01 6.66 47.95
N LEU A 837 2.75 6.26 48.08
CA LEU A 837 1.81 6.08 46.98
C LEU A 837 0.55 6.90 47.26
N ASP A 838 0.12 7.68 46.27
CA ASP A 838 -1.07 8.54 46.35
C ASP A 838 -1.99 8.30 45.15
N GLN A 839 -3.30 8.51 45.34
CA GLN A 839 -4.30 8.42 44.26
C GLN A 839 -4.63 9.82 43.75
N CYS A 840 -4.59 10.03 42.43
CA CYS A 840 -5.03 11.29 41.81
C CYS A 840 -6.40 11.13 41.13
N GLY A 841 -7.24 12.15 41.28
CA GLY A 841 -8.51 12.30 40.57
C GLY A 841 -8.34 12.54 39.06
N SER A 842 -9.46 12.57 38.34
CA SER A 842 -9.51 12.75 36.88
C SER A 842 -9.08 14.15 36.41
N ASP A 843 -8.93 15.09 37.34
CA ASP A 843 -8.52 16.50 37.17
C ASP A 843 -7.11 16.80 37.72
N LYS A 844 -6.30 15.77 37.99
CA LYS A 844 -4.92 15.85 38.51
C LYS A 844 -4.79 16.27 39.99
N GLU A 845 -5.90 16.41 40.72
CA GLU A 845 -5.85 16.67 42.17
C GLU A 845 -5.52 15.40 42.98
N VAL A 846 -4.62 15.51 43.96
CA VAL A 846 -4.28 14.41 44.88
C VAL A 846 -5.42 14.22 45.88
N MET A 847 -6.08 13.06 45.85
CA MET A 847 -7.07 12.71 46.86
C MET A 847 -6.35 12.14 48.08
N LEU A 848 -6.05 13.00 49.07
CA LEU A 848 -5.42 12.55 50.31
C LEU A 848 -6.37 11.65 51.13
N PRO A 849 -5.94 10.44 51.54
CA PRO A 849 -6.75 9.59 52.40
C PRO A 849 -6.90 10.20 53.81
N ALA A 850 -8.13 10.22 54.33
CA ALA A 850 -8.40 10.45 55.74
C ALA A 850 -7.94 9.21 56.56
N GLY A 851 -6.79 9.30 57.27
CA GLY A 851 -6.33 8.29 58.24
C GLY A 851 -5.14 7.42 57.80
N TYR A 852 -4.20 7.18 58.71
CA TYR A 852 -2.88 6.54 58.46
C TYR A 852 -2.91 5.00 58.59
N GLY A 853 -2.20 4.30 57.69
CA GLY A 853 -1.93 2.85 57.75
C GLY A 853 -2.22 2.11 56.44
N VAL A 854 -1.17 1.57 55.80
CA VAL A 854 -1.12 0.77 54.55
C VAL A 854 -2.08 1.26 53.44
N ARG A 855 -1.62 2.24 52.65
CA ARG A 855 -2.45 3.00 51.69
C ARG A 855 -2.28 2.46 50.27
N TYR A 856 -3.36 1.90 49.73
CA TYR A 856 -3.46 1.51 48.32
C TYR A 856 -3.72 2.74 47.46
N ALA A 857 -2.88 2.98 46.45
CA ALA A 857 -3.19 3.91 45.36
C ALA A 857 -3.82 3.14 44.21
N VAL A 858 -4.93 3.64 43.64
CA VAL A 858 -5.75 2.85 42.72
C VAL A 858 -5.93 3.59 41.40
N ALA A 859 -5.63 2.91 40.30
CA ALA A 859 -5.96 3.34 38.96
C ALA A 859 -7.23 2.61 38.49
N ASN A 860 -8.25 3.40 38.15
CA ASN A 860 -9.50 2.97 37.51
C ASN A 860 -10.25 4.19 36.95
N ALA A 861 -10.96 4.04 35.83
CA ALA A 861 -11.96 5.03 35.38
C ALA A 861 -11.46 6.49 35.34
N GLY A 862 -10.31 6.73 34.71
CA GLY A 862 -9.69 8.06 34.62
C GLY A 862 -8.90 8.52 35.84
N LYS A 863 -8.72 7.67 36.87
CA LYS A 863 -7.83 7.92 38.02
C LYS A 863 -6.42 7.39 37.77
N SER A 864 -5.42 8.02 38.40
CA SER A 864 -4.00 7.66 38.26
C SER A 864 -3.34 7.35 39.60
N ILE A 865 -2.21 6.64 39.55
CA ILE A 865 -1.35 6.32 40.68
C ILE A 865 -0.16 7.28 40.66
N GLU A 866 0.10 7.95 41.77
CA GLU A 866 1.27 8.79 42.00
C GLU A 866 2.26 8.07 42.92
N ILE A 867 3.54 8.09 42.54
CA ILE A 867 4.66 7.43 43.21
C ILE A 867 5.62 8.52 43.65
N ARG A 868 5.90 8.59 44.96
CA ARG A 868 6.66 9.69 45.56
C ARG A 868 7.82 9.16 46.37
N SER A 869 9.00 9.72 46.19
CA SER A 869 10.17 9.42 47.03
C SER A 869 10.10 10.12 48.41
N LEU A 870 10.58 9.47 49.47
CA LEU A 870 10.53 9.95 50.86
C LEU A 870 11.91 9.99 51.53
N LYS A 871 12.74 8.96 51.31
CA LYS A 871 14.10 8.88 51.86
C LYS A 871 14.94 7.88 51.04
N PRO A 872 16.27 7.99 51.08
CA PRO A 872 17.15 7.11 50.33
C PRO A 872 16.93 5.62 50.65
N GLY A 873 17.05 4.79 49.64
CA GLY A 873 16.85 3.34 49.73
C GLY A 873 16.22 2.78 48.45
N GLN A 874 16.24 1.46 48.33
CA GLN A 874 15.51 0.78 47.27
C GLN A 874 14.18 0.29 47.80
N GLN A 875 13.11 0.56 47.07
CA GLN A 875 11.79 0.10 47.46
C GLN A 875 11.00 -0.33 46.23
N THR A 876 10.40 -1.51 46.34
CA THR A 876 9.59 -2.08 45.27
C THR A 876 8.15 -1.59 45.42
N VAL A 877 7.63 -1.01 44.34
CA VAL A 877 6.20 -0.75 44.16
C VAL A 877 5.63 -1.93 43.39
N ARG A 878 4.58 -2.53 43.95
CA ARG A 878 3.87 -3.66 43.35
C ARG A 878 2.49 -3.19 42.91
N PHE A 879 2.19 -3.37 41.63
CA PHE A 879 0.91 -3.10 41.01
C PHE A 879 0.14 -4.41 40.92
N TYR A 880 -1.03 -4.47 41.53
CA TYR A 880 -1.88 -5.64 41.57
C TYR A 880 -3.16 -5.36 40.80
N LEU A 881 -3.46 -6.19 39.83
CA LEU A 881 -4.74 -6.21 39.13
C LEU A 881 -5.73 -7.05 39.94
N TYR A 882 -6.86 -6.48 40.34
CA TYR A 882 -7.90 -7.15 41.14
C TYR A 882 -9.23 -7.22 40.41
N ASP A 883 -9.99 -8.30 40.62
CA ASP A 883 -11.46 -8.32 40.48
C ASP A 883 -12.05 -7.97 41.85
N THR A 884 -12.76 -6.85 41.96
CA THR A 884 -13.42 -6.40 43.21
C THR A 884 -14.75 -7.11 43.45
N TYR A 885 -15.25 -7.91 42.51
CA TYR A 885 -16.47 -8.71 42.66
C TYR A 885 -16.19 -10.13 43.18
N GLN A 886 -15.19 -10.30 44.04
CA GLN A 886 -14.96 -11.57 44.75
C GLN A 886 -15.97 -11.72 45.91
N THR A 887 -16.52 -12.91 46.10
CA THR A 887 -17.49 -13.23 47.16
C THR A 887 -16.91 -14.23 48.15
N ALA A 888 -17.14 -14.02 49.45
CA ALA A 888 -16.83 -15.01 50.48
C ALA A 888 -18.07 -15.84 50.78
N ASN A 889 -17.89 -17.13 51.04
CA ASN A 889 -18.94 -17.96 51.61
C ASN A 889 -19.06 -17.63 53.10
N VAL A 890 -20.04 -16.79 53.46
CA VAL A 890 -20.32 -16.48 54.87
C VAL A 890 -21.44 -17.41 55.34
N SER A 891 -21.09 -18.34 56.22
CA SER A 891 -22.04 -19.22 56.89
C SER A 891 -22.49 -18.58 58.20
N GLY A 892 -23.78 -18.21 58.29
CA GLY A 892 -24.39 -17.66 59.50
C GLY A 892 -25.51 -18.54 60.03
N ARG A 893 -25.79 -18.46 61.34
CA ARG A 893 -26.98 -19.06 61.96
C ARG A 893 -28.04 -17.97 62.15
N ARG A 894 -29.23 -18.16 61.58
CA ARG A 894 -30.40 -17.33 61.87
C ARG A 894 -30.83 -17.55 63.33
N SER A 895 -31.61 -16.62 63.88
CA SER A 895 -32.13 -16.67 65.26
C SER A 895 -32.97 -17.92 65.56
N ASP A 896 -33.48 -18.58 64.51
CA ASP A 896 -34.22 -19.84 64.57
C ASP A 896 -33.31 -21.10 64.53
N GLY A 897 -31.99 -20.93 64.51
CA GLY A 897 -31.00 -22.01 64.47
C GLY A 897 -30.67 -22.55 63.08
N SER A 898 -31.33 -22.06 62.01
CA SER A 898 -31.05 -22.46 60.63
C SER A 898 -29.77 -21.82 60.10
N THR A 899 -28.92 -22.60 59.42
CA THR A 899 -27.73 -22.11 58.75
C THR A 899 -28.09 -21.54 57.38
N TYR A 900 -27.61 -20.35 57.05
CA TYR A 900 -27.67 -19.78 55.71
C TYR A 900 -26.27 -19.50 55.20
N ASN A 901 -26.04 -19.78 53.92
CA ASN A 901 -24.83 -19.36 53.21
C ASN A 901 -25.21 -18.15 52.36
N ARG A 902 -24.68 -16.98 52.70
CA ARG A 902 -24.75 -15.79 51.85
C ARG A 902 -23.41 -15.63 51.14
N GLY A 903 -23.46 -15.40 49.82
CA GLY A 903 -22.31 -14.85 49.12
C GLY A 903 -22.30 -13.35 49.35
N ASP A 904 -21.59 -12.90 50.38
CA ASP A 904 -21.35 -11.48 50.59
C ASP A 904 -20.12 -11.06 49.78
N TYR A 905 -20.20 -9.90 49.12
CA TYR A 905 -19.05 -9.31 48.44
C TYR A 905 -17.95 -9.03 49.47
N ILE A 906 -16.75 -9.52 49.19
CA ILE A 906 -15.56 -9.33 50.04
C ILE A 906 -15.14 -7.87 50.02
N PHE A 907 -15.24 -7.22 48.86
CA PHE A 907 -14.83 -5.85 48.68
C PHE A 907 -15.95 -4.87 49.07
N ASN A 908 -15.76 -4.15 50.18
CA ASN A 908 -16.61 -3.02 50.53
C ASN A 908 -16.03 -1.72 49.96
N ASN A 909 -16.68 -1.12 48.97
CA ASN A 909 -16.20 0.11 48.33
C ASN A 909 -16.12 1.32 49.29
N SER A 910 -16.81 1.26 50.45
CA SER A 910 -16.77 2.29 51.51
C SER A 910 -15.56 2.14 52.44
N ILE A 911 -14.96 0.95 52.52
CA ILE A 911 -13.76 0.64 53.32
C ILE A 911 -12.83 -0.18 52.42
N LYS A 912 -12.02 0.50 51.59
CA LYS A 912 -11.16 -0.11 50.57
C LYS A 912 -10.09 -1.03 51.19
N ASN A 913 -10.40 -2.31 51.42
CA ASN A 913 -9.45 -3.31 51.90
C ASN A 913 -9.13 -4.35 50.81
N TYR A 914 -8.06 -4.09 50.03
CA TYR A 914 -7.63 -4.99 48.96
C TYR A 914 -6.88 -6.24 49.48
N ASN A 915 -6.50 -6.28 50.77
CA ASN A 915 -5.86 -7.46 51.36
C ASN A 915 -6.80 -8.68 51.40
N ASP A 916 -8.11 -8.44 51.39
CA ASP A 916 -9.11 -9.50 51.42
C ASP A 916 -9.34 -10.09 50.01
N LEU A 917 -8.77 -9.48 48.97
CA LEU A 917 -8.90 -9.93 47.58
C LEU A 917 -7.68 -10.73 47.10
N SER A 918 -7.92 -11.71 46.25
CA SER A 918 -6.85 -12.38 45.50
C SER A 918 -6.51 -11.58 44.23
N PRO A 919 -5.23 -11.23 43.98
CA PRO A 919 -4.83 -10.54 42.75
C PRO A 919 -4.87 -11.49 41.54
N ILE A 920 -5.29 -10.96 40.39
CA ILE A 920 -5.31 -11.64 39.08
C ILE A 920 -3.89 -11.75 38.53
N ASP A 921 -3.19 -10.61 38.48
CA ASP A 921 -1.80 -10.51 38.07
C ASP A 921 -1.13 -9.42 38.90
N SER A 922 0.18 -9.48 38.98
CA SER A 922 0.97 -8.41 39.57
C SER A 922 2.19 -8.10 38.74
N LYS A 923 2.57 -6.83 38.74
CA LYS A 923 3.82 -6.34 38.20
C LYS A 923 4.50 -5.49 39.24
N SER A 924 5.81 -5.38 39.16
CA SER A 924 6.56 -4.62 40.14
C SER A 924 7.67 -3.86 39.48
N VAL A 925 7.91 -2.66 39.99
CA VAL A 925 9.06 -1.84 39.62
C VAL A 925 9.80 -1.55 40.91
N THR A 926 11.10 -1.85 40.92
CA THR A 926 11.97 -1.47 42.03
C THR A 926 12.51 -0.08 41.75
N TYR A 927 12.08 0.86 42.57
CA TYR A 927 12.55 2.22 42.51
C TYR A 927 13.77 2.37 43.41
N SER A 928 14.84 2.94 42.86
CA SER A 928 16.05 3.30 43.59
C SER A 928 15.98 4.78 43.97
N VAL A 929 15.67 5.06 45.24
CA VAL A 929 15.72 6.41 45.79
C VAL A 929 17.17 6.69 46.20
N LEU A 930 17.86 7.48 45.40
CA LEU A 930 19.28 7.74 45.52
C LEU A 930 19.54 8.82 46.58
N GLN A 931 20.63 8.67 47.32
CA GLN A 931 21.16 9.80 48.10
C GLN A 931 21.69 10.84 47.13
N ASN A 932 21.62 12.09 47.55
CA ASN A 932 22.18 13.20 46.80
C ASN A 932 23.62 12.95 46.31
N LYS A 933 24.46 12.36 47.15
CA LYS A 933 25.86 12.03 46.81
C LYS A 933 26.01 11.05 45.64
N ASP A 934 24.97 10.27 45.31
CA ASP A 934 24.98 9.22 44.28
C ASP A 934 24.53 9.74 42.91
N ILE A 935 24.01 10.96 42.85
CA ILE A 935 23.75 11.70 41.61
C ILE A 935 25.07 12.35 41.20
N LYS A 936 25.60 11.95 40.04
CA LYS A 936 26.94 12.32 39.56
C LYS A 936 26.94 13.29 38.39
N GLY A 937 25.77 13.61 37.86
CA GLY A 937 25.61 14.56 36.79
C GLY A 937 24.15 14.89 36.56
N TYR A 938 23.92 15.77 35.60
CA TYR A 938 22.59 16.23 35.22
C TYR A 938 22.52 16.30 33.69
N THR A 939 21.33 16.09 33.15
CA THR A 939 21.06 16.23 31.73
C THR A 939 19.67 16.83 31.51
N ILE A 940 19.43 17.28 30.29
CA ILE A 940 18.15 17.79 29.82
C ILE A 940 17.80 17.11 28.50
N ALA A 941 16.53 16.77 28.31
CA ALA A 941 16.05 16.14 27.09
C ALA A 941 16.30 17.05 25.88
N LYS A 942 16.61 16.43 24.74
CA LYS A 942 16.75 17.14 23.47
C LYS A 942 15.37 17.52 22.94
N GLU A 943 15.22 18.75 22.48
CA GLU A 943 14.08 19.15 21.66
C GLU A 943 14.48 19.10 20.17
N PRO A 944 14.04 18.09 19.41
CA PRO A 944 14.46 17.93 18.01
C PRO A 944 13.69 18.85 17.06
N ASN A 945 12.50 19.34 17.46
CA ASN A 945 11.64 20.14 16.59
C ASN A 945 11.81 21.65 16.87
N PRO A 946 11.74 22.50 15.84
CA PRO A 946 11.73 23.94 16.06
C PRO A 946 10.45 24.41 16.78
N ILE A 947 10.54 25.54 17.48
CA ILE A 947 9.43 26.20 18.17
C ILE A 947 8.84 27.25 17.23
N TYR A 948 7.52 27.29 17.05
CA TYR A 948 6.91 28.26 16.15
C TYR A 948 6.93 29.70 16.72
N ALA A 949 7.46 30.66 15.95
CA ALA A 949 7.89 31.99 16.39
C ALA A 949 7.05 33.15 15.80
N LYS A 950 5.72 33.16 16.02
CA LYS A 950 4.82 34.18 15.44
C LYS A 950 4.04 35.03 16.46
N ILE A 951 4.03 34.68 17.75
CA ILE A 951 3.06 35.24 18.70
C ILE A 951 3.53 36.63 19.20
N PRO A 952 2.77 37.72 18.96
CA PRO A 952 3.08 39.04 19.52
C PRO A 952 2.84 39.07 21.02
N ALA A 953 3.68 39.77 21.78
CA ALA A 953 3.64 39.82 23.25
C ALA A 953 2.38 40.50 23.85
N THR A 954 1.39 40.94 23.07
CA THR A 954 0.41 41.95 23.53
C THR A 954 -1.07 41.73 23.18
N THR A 955 -1.54 40.55 22.78
CA THR A 955 -3.00 40.36 22.55
C THR A 955 -3.72 39.80 23.77
N ASN A 956 -4.19 40.73 24.61
CA ASN A 956 -5.41 40.72 25.43
C ASN A 956 -5.63 39.54 26.39
N SER A 957 -4.62 39.26 27.20
CA SER A 957 -4.68 39.41 28.66
C SER A 957 -3.22 39.36 29.07
N ALA A 958 -2.63 40.49 29.46
CA ALA A 958 -1.34 40.43 30.12
C ALA A 958 -1.48 39.41 31.26
N PRO A 959 -0.65 38.36 31.35
CA PRO A 959 -0.44 37.79 32.66
C PRO A 959 0.03 38.97 33.51
N THR A 960 -0.63 39.21 34.63
CA THR A 960 -0.42 40.38 35.49
C THR A 960 0.98 40.40 36.15
N THR A 961 1.90 39.60 35.63
CA THR A 961 3.20 39.29 36.18
C THR A 961 4.13 38.95 34.99
N ALA A 962 5.37 39.42 35.04
CA ALA A 962 6.33 39.32 33.94
C ALA A 962 6.88 37.88 33.81
N GLY A 963 6.32 37.07 32.91
CA GLY A 963 6.91 35.76 32.58
C GLY A 963 5.98 34.65 32.09
N ALA A 964 4.64 34.78 32.19
CA ALA A 964 3.77 33.64 31.89
C ALA A 964 3.48 33.41 30.39
N ILE A 965 3.46 32.14 29.98
CA ILE A 965 3.10 31.63 28.65
C ILE A 965 1.57 31.48 28.56
N THR A 966 0.94 32.05 27.52
CA THR A 966 -0.52 31.93 27.23
C THR A 966 -0.90 30.53 26.76
N LEU A 967 -2.19 30.14 26.86
CA LEU A 967 -2.70 28.82 26.44
C LEU A 967 -2.39 28.45 24.97
N GLN A 968 -2.30 29.44 24.06
CA GLN A 968 -1.90 29.22 22.66
C GLN A 968 -0.39 29.07 22.49
N GLN A 969 0.40 29.68 23.39
CA GLN A 969 1.85 29.49 23.43
C GLN A 969 2.23 28.12 24.04
N GLN A 970 1.36 27.52 24.87
CA GLN A 970 1.50 26.15 25.40
C GLN A 970 1.32 25.04 24.35
N GLU A 971 0.81 25.36 23.16
CA GLU A 971 0.59 24.36 22.09
C GLU A 971 1.82 24.17 21.17
N TYR A 972 2.76 25.13 21.20
CA TYR A 972 4.00 25.08 20.42
C TYR A 972 5.24 25.13 21.31
N GLU A 973 5.07 25.07 22.63
CA GLU A 973 6.17 25.09 23.58
C GLU A 973 7.01 23.81 23.51
N ALA A 974 8.31 23.98 23.73
CA ALA A 974 9.19 22.88 24.03
C ALA A 974 9.16 22.64 25.54
N ASN A 975 8.95 21.38 25.94
CA ASN A 975 8.92 20.95 27.34
C ASN A 975 10.03 19.94 27.62
N PRO A 976 11.32 20.27 27.40
CA PRO A 976 12.40 19.36 27.66
C PRO A 976 12.46 19.00 29.14
N TYR A 977 12.51 17.70 29.39
CA TYR A 977 12.57 17.17 30.74
C TYR A 977 13.99 17.21 31.32
N VAL A 978 14.12 17.50 32.61
CA VAL A 978 15.42 17.56 33.29
C VAL A 978 15.62 16.34 34.17
N PHE A 979 16.80 15.74 34.10
CA PHE A 979 17.12 14.50 34.82
C PHE A 979 18.47 14.61 35.53
N GLY A 980 18.58 13.94 36.67
CA GLY A 980 19.86 13.56 37.25
C GLY A 980 20.46 12.36 36.52
N LEU A 981 21.75 12.12 36.73
CA LEU A 981 22.48 10.98 36.19
C LEU A 981 23.16 10.20 37.30
N THR A 982 23.03 8.87 37.23
CA THR A 982 23.89 7.97 37.99
C THR A 982 25.32 7.96 37.42
N ALA A 983 26.27 7.38 38.15
CA ALA A 983 27.64 7.19 37.65
C ALA A 983 27.73 6.40 36.33
N GLY A 984 26.74 5.55 36.04
CA GLY A 984 26.64 4.77 34.79
C GLY A 984 25.82 5.44 33.69
N GLY A 985 25.39 6.70 33.87
CA GLY A 985 24.61 7.45 32.88
C GLY A 985 23.10 7.16 32.84
N GLY A 986 22.58 6.36 33.77
CA GLY A 986 21.13 6.15 33.91
C GLY A 986 20.40 7.39 34.42
N LEU A 987 19.21 7.67 33.88
CA LEU A 987 18.36 8.82 34.24
C LEU A 987 17.79 8.70 35.65
N VAL A 988 17.70 9.82 36.35
CA VAL A 988 17.15 9.95 37.70
C VAL A 988 16.11 11.08 37.71
N VAL A 989 14.89 10.80 38.16
CA VAL A 989 13.85 11.82 38.41
C VAL A 989 14.28 12.68 39.59
N LEU A 990 14.32 13.99 39.40
CA LEU A 990 14.80 14.93 40.41
C LEU A 990 13.72 15.26 41.45
N ALA A 991 14.16 15.60 42.65
CA ALA A 991 13.26 16.05 43.70
C ALA A 991 12.70 17.44 43.38
N GLY A 992 11.57 17.80 44.00
CA GLY A 992 10.91 19.09 43.80
C GLY A 992 11.87 20.27 44.00
N TYR A 993 11.72 21.32 43.20
CA TYR A 993 12.50 22.58 43.30
C TYR A 993 14.01 22.47 43.00
N SER A 994 14.46 21.37 42.40
CA SER A 994 15.86 21.22 41.94
C SER A 994 16.22 22.23 40.85
N ILE A 995 15.28 22.62 40.00
CA ILE A 995 15.47 23.68 39.02
C ILE A 995 15.45 25.04 39.75
N GLN A 996 16.58 25.75 39.73
CA GLN A 996 16.73 27.09 40.34
C GLN A 996 16.41 28.22 39.37
N GLY A 997 16.42 27.91 38.08
CA GLY A 997 16.19 28.86 37.02
C GLY A 997 16.49 28.24 35.68
N ALA A 998 15.91 28.82 34.64
CA ALA A 998 16.20 28.48 33.27
C ALA A 998 16.27 29.77 32.47
N TYR A 999 17.24 29.86 31.57
CA TYR A 999 17.44 31.04 30.75
C TYR A 999 17.97 30.67 29.37
N VAL A 1000 17.78 31.62 28.47
CA VAL A 1000 18.24 31.59 27.08
C VAL A 1000 19.01 32.89 26.87
N ASN A 1001 20.11 32.83 26.13
CA ASN A 1001 20.91 34.03 25.84
C ASN A 1001 20.38 34.83 24.62
N SER A 1002 19.21 34.44 24.11
CA SER A 1002 18.55 35.10 22.99
C SER A 1002 17.29 35.83 23.45
N SER A 1003 17.15 37.08 23.00
CA SER A 1003 15.92 37.86 23.19
C SER A 1003 14.71 37.26 22.46
N ASP A 1004 14.96 36.34 21.51
CA ASP A 1004 13.97 35.74 20.61
C ASP A 1004 13.18 34.59 21.27
N PHE A 1005 13.49 34.22 22.50
CA PHE A 1005 12.85 33.14 23.24
C PHE A 1005 12.34 33.63 24.61
N LEU A 1006 11.33 32.94 25.16
CA LEU A 1006 10.76 33.10 26.49
C LEU A 1006 10.89 31.78 27.22
N VAL A 1007 11.37 31.84 28.46
CA VAL A 1007 11.34 30.72 29.39
C VAL A 1007 10.35 31.09 30.49
N ASP A 1008 9.42 30.21 30.80
CA ASP A 1008 8.48 30.44 31.89
C ASP A 1008 9.24 30.41 33.23
N THR A 1009 9.31 31.55 33.90
CA THR A 1009 9.94 31.70 35.21
C THR A 1009 8.92 31.68 36.36
N GLU A 1010 7.62 31.73 36.10
CA GLU A 1010 6.58 31.82 37.15
C GLU A 1010 6.06 30.45 37.59
N ASN A 1011 6.09 29.44 36.71
CA ASN A 1011 5.90 28.04 37.12
C ASN A 1011 7.08 27.47 37.93
N THR A 1012 8.11 28.29 38.24
CA THR A 1012 9.22 27.92 39.13
C THR A 1012 8.98 28.26 40.61
N GLY A 1013 7.84 28.86 40.97
CA GLY A 1013 7.45 29.07 42.36
C GLY A 1013 6.26 30.00 42.52
N GLU A 1014 5.25 29.55 43.29
CA GLU A 1014 4.08 30.29 43.80
C GLU A 1014 2.77 30.33 42.98
N VAL A 1015 2.09 29.16 42.79
CA VAL A 1015 0.61 29.08 42.86
C VAL A 1015 0.15 27.70 43.39
N SER A 1016 -0.43 27.70 44.61
CA SER A 1016 -1.49 26.83 45.16
C SER A 1016 -1.59 25.35 44.70
N CYS A 1017 -0.95 24.44 45.44
CA CYS A 1017 -1.31 23.02 45.68
C CYS A 1017 -1.56 22.04 44.51
N ALA A 1018 -1.25 22.33 43.23
CA ALA A 1018 -1.52 21.37 42.13
C ALA A 1018 -0.44 21.22 41.03
N LYS A 1019 0.78 21.74 41.19
CA LYS A 1019 1.88 21.53 40.23
C LYS A 1019 3.15 21.07 40.95
N HIS A 1020 3.30 19.74 41.04
CA HIS A 1020 4.37 19.06 41.78
C HIS A 1020 5.17 18.12 40.88
N THR A 1021 5.99 18.64 39.97
CA THR A 1021 7.00 17.84 39.26
C THR A 1021 8.12 18.76 38.82
N ALA A 1022 9.37 18.50 39.23
CA ALA A 1022 10.55 19.27 38.81
C ALA A 1022 11.00 18.90 37.38
N ASP A 1023 10.07 18.39 36.57
CA ASP A 1023 10.42 17.45 35.52
C ASP A 1023 10.52 18.11 34.16
N ALA A 1024 9.85 19.24 33.90
CA ALA A 1024 9.86 19.91 32.59
C ALA A 1024 10.13 21.42 32.70
N VAL A 1025 10.96 21.95 31.78
CA VAL A 1025 11.19 23.39 31.59
C VAL A 1025 10.37 23.85 30.40
N TYR A 1026 9.52 24.86 30.61
CA TYR A 1026 8.62 25.39 29.57
C TYR A 1026 9.31 26.51 28.80
N VAL A 1027 9.45 26.34 27.48
CA VAL A 1027 10.10 27.32 26.60
C VAL A 1027 9.25 27.61 25.36
N ALA A 1028 9.05 28.89 25.08
CA ALA A 1028 8.37 29.39 23.89
C ALA A 1028 9.26 30.32 23.06
N ALA A 1029 8.95 30.51 21.78
CA ALA A 1029 9.62 31.47 20.91
C ALA A 1029 8.81 32.76 20.80
N LYS A 1030 9.47 33.91 20.92
CA LYS A 1030 8.86 35.21 20.63
C LYS A 1030 8.71 35.37 19.13
N LYS A 1031 7.80 36.26 18.72
CA LYS A 1031 7.79 36.77 17.34
C LYS A 1031 9.19 37.30 16.97
N LEU A 1032 9.80 36.73 15.94
CA LEU A 1032 11.09 37.19 15.44
C LEU A 1032 10.95 38.53 14.71
N ASP A 1033 12.06 39.26 14.63
CA ASP A 1033 12.17 40.42 13.74
C ASP A 1033 11.80 39.99 12.31
N PRO A 1034 11.04 40.80 11.54
CA PRO A 1034 10.66 40.45 10.17
C PRO A 1034 11.83 40.08 9.25
N SER A 1035 13.06 40.48 9.56
CA SER A 1035 14.29 40.11 8.84
C SER A 1035 14.84 38.71 9.18
N LYS A 1036 14.32 38.03 10.21
CA LYS A 1036 14.77 36.71 10.66
C LYS A 1036 13.71 35.63 10.38
N SER A 1037 14.07 34.61 9.61
CA SER A 1037 13.20 33.46 9.33
C SER A 1037 13.20 32.41 10.46
N SER A 1038 14.28 32.33 11.22
CA SER A 1038 14.49 31.40 12.32
C SER A 1038 15.44 31.99 13.36
N SER A 1039 15.43 31.43 14.57
CA SER A 1039 16.40 31.75 15.61
C SER A 1039 16.85 30.45 16.28
N SER A 1040 18.06 30.43 16.81
CA SER A 1040 18.58 29.28 17.54
C SER A 1040 19.27 29.79 18.79
N THR A 1041 19.05 29.10 19.90
CA THR A 1041 19.68 29.42 21.16
C THR A 1041 19.98 28.14 21.92
N THR A 1042 20.84 28.25 22.92
CA THR A 1042 21.02 27.19 23.89
C THR A 1042 20.11 27.49 25.08
N LEU A 1043 19.19 26.59 25.39
CA LEU A 1043 18.47 26.61 26.66
C LEU A 1043 19.43 26.15 27.73
N THR A 1044 19.67 26.99 28.73
CA THR A 1044 20.48 26.67 29.90
C THR A 1044 19.57 26.55 31.11
N VAL A 1045 19.58 25.40 31.77
CA VAL A 1045 18.83 25.18 33.00
C VAL A 1045 19.82 25.06 34.14
N THR A 1046 19.67 25.93 35.13
CA THR A 1046 20.44 25.87 36.38
C THR A 1046 19.71 25.00 37.37
N ILE A 1047 20.40 23.95 37.79
CA ILE A 1047 19.91 22.96 38.73
C ILE A 1047 20.72 23.14 40.01
N LYS A 1048 20.04 23.21 41.16
CA LYS A 1048 20.71 23.00 42.44
C LYS A 1048 20.98 21.52 42.54
N GLY A 1049 22.24 21.17 42.30
CA GLY A 1049 22.69 19.81 42.42
C GLY A 1049 22.58 19.31 43.84
N ALA A 1050 22.58 18.00 43.92
CA ALA A 1050 22.45 17.25 45.14
C ALA A 1050 23.72 17.38 46.01
N ASP A 1051 24.86 17.73 45.39
CA ASP A 1051 26.10 18.18 46.03
C ASP A 1051 26.01 19.60 46.63
N GLY A 1052 24.87 20.27 46.51
CA GLY A 1052 24.64 21.63 46.99
C GLY A 1052 25.23 22.71 46.07
N LEU A 1053 25.87 22.33 44.97
CA LEU A 1053 26.42 23.24 43.97
C LEU A 1053 25.38 23.53 42.89
N THR A 1054 25.54 24.64 42.17
CA THR A 1054 24.72 24.93 41.00
C THR A 1054 25.34 24.31 39.76
N HIS A 1055 24.59 23.45 39.09
CA HIS A 1055 24.96 22.84 37.81
C HIS A 1055 24.19 23.50 36.68
N ALA A 1056 24.81 23.60 35.50
CA ALA A 1056 24.16 24.09 34.31
C ALA A 1056 24.09 22.96 33.28
N VAL A 1057 22.89 22.63 32.82
CA VAL A 1057 22.68 21.71 31.70
C VAL A 1057 22.13 22.48 30.51
N THR A 1058 22.51 22.04 29.32
CA THR A 1058 22.20 22.78 28.10
C THR A 1058 21.62 21.87 27.03
N THR A 1059 20.58 22.35 26.36
CA THR A 1059 20.03 21.72 25.15
C THR A 1059 19.85 22.76 24.05
N PRO A 1060 20.23 22.46 22.79
CA PRO A 1060 19.95 23.37 21.69
C PRO A 1060 18.45 23.40 21.44
N ILE A 1061 17.90 24.61 21.30
CA ILE A 1061 16.53 24.82 20.84
C ILE A 1061 16.56 25.75 19.64
N THR A 1062 15.61 25.53 18.74
CA THR A 1062 15.48 26.34 17.52
C THR A 1062 14.06 26.86 17.42
N SER A 1063 13.88 27.95 16.70
CA SER A 1063 12.57 28.52 16.40
C SER A 1063 12.48 28.90 14.95
N SER A 1064 11.25 28.94 14.44
CA SER A 1064 10.97 29.26 13.04
C SER A 1064 9.71 30.10 12.91
N THR A 1065 9.76 31.09 12.01
CA THR A 1065 8.59 31.89 11.61
C THR A 1065 7.76 31.22 10.52
N THR A 1066 8.23 30.10 9.97
CA THR A 1066 7.47 29.32 8.99
C THR A 1066 6.13 28.95 9.58
N ASN A 1067 5.04 29.31 8.91
CA ASN A 1067 3.71 28.95 9.39
C ASN A 1067 3.63 27.42 9.57
N PRO A 1068 3.01 26.90 10.64
CA PRO A 1068 2.73 25.49 10.81
C PRO A 1068 2.00 24.99 9.57
N VAL A 1069 2.58 23.97 8.94
CA VAL A 1069 1.98 23.27 7.81
C VAL A 1069 1.64 21.87 8.31
N ALA A 1070 0.47 21.33 7.95
CA ALA A 1070 0.14 19.97 8.34
C ALA A 1070 1.11 19.01 7.66
N GLN A 1071 1.82 18.20 8.44
CA GLN A 1071 2.71 17.13 7.98
C GLN A 1071 1.96 15.81 7.82
N SER A 1072 0.98 15.57 8.68
CA SER A 1072 0.11 14.39 8.58
C SER A 1072 -1.26 14.72 9.11
N MET A 1073 -2.24 13.97 8.65
CA MET A 1073 -3.60 14.02 9.18
C MET A 1073 -4.05 12.59 9.47
N GLY A 1074 -4.94 12.45 10.44
CA GLY A 1074 -5.57 11.18 10.73
C GLY A 1074 -6.96 11.38 11.33
N VAL A 1075 -7.69 10.27 11.45
CA VAL A 1075 -8.92 10.21 12.23
C VAL A 1075 -8.64 9.46 13.51
N TYR A 1076 -9.14 10.01 14.59
CA TYR A 1076 -9.25 9.35 15.87
C TYR A 1076 -10.70 8.94 16.08
N VAL A 1077 -10.89 7.70 16.51
CA VAL A 1077 -12.16 7.22 17.03
C VAL A 1077 -11.96 6.91 18.50
N ASP A 1078 -12.79 7.51 19.33
CA ASP A 1078 -12.89 7.16 20.73
C ASP A 1078 -13.61 5.82 20.87
N GLN A 1079 -12.85 4.75 20.64
CA GLN A 1079 -13.31 3.37 20.77
C GLN A 1079 -13.65 3.00 22.23
N THR A 1080 -13.47 3.95 23.17
CA THR A 1080 -13.83 3.79 24.58
C THR A 1080 -15.33 4.00 24.83
N ILE A 1081 -16.04 4.62 23.87
CA ILE A 1081 -17.48 4.85 23.92
C ILE A 1081 -18.21 3.64 23.34
N ASN A 1082 -19.11 3.04 24.14
CA ASN A 1082 -19.85 1.84 23.78
C ASN A 1082 -20.64 2.03 22.48
N GLY A 1083 -20.36 1.18 21.49
CA GLY A 1083 -20.96 1.21 20.17
C GLY A 1083 -20.14 1.92 19.09
N ALA A 1084 -18.94 2.44 19.39
CA ALA A 1084 -17.99 2.93 18.39
C ALA A 1084 -16.87 1.91 18.14
N SER A 1085 -16.57 1.63 16.87
CA SER A 1085 -15.41 0.82 16.47
C SER A 1085 -14.82 1.33 15.16
N LEU A 1086 -13.52 1.07 14.95
CA LEU A 1086 -12.80 1.46 13.74
C LEU A 1086 -12.37 0.19 13.00
N SER A 1087 -12.50 0.17 11.67
CA SER A 1087 -12.01 -0.90 10.81
C SER A 1087 -10.49 -1.04 10.90
N ASP A 1088 -9.98 -2.24 10.60
CA ASP A 1088 -8.54 -2.54 10.68
C ASP A 1088 -7.68 -1.65 9.76
N ASP A 1089 -8.25 -1.12 8.67
CA ASP A 1089 -7.61 -0.18 7.74
C ASP A 1089 -7.69 1.29 8.19
N GLY A 1090 -8.42 1.58 9.28
CA GLY A 1090 -8.60 2.93 9.82
C GLY A 1090 -9.50 3.85 9.00
N THR A 1091 -10.21 3.34 7.98
CA THR A 1091 -10.99 4.17 7.04
C THR A 1091 -12.49 4.20 7.34
N THR A 1092 -13.00 3.22 8.10
CA THR A 1092 -14.43 3.03 8.36
C THR A 1092 -14.72 2.97 9.86
N VAL A 1093 -15.56 3.88 10.35
CA VAL A 1093 -16.07 3.87 11.72
C VAL A 1093 -17.44 3.20 11.74
N TYR A 1094 -17.65 2.21 12.60
CA TYR A 1094 -18.97 1.63 12.83
C TYR A 1094 -19.55 2.19 14.13
N ILE A 1095 -20.75 2.77 14.03
CA ILE A 1095 -21.55 3.26 15.14
C ILE A 1095 -22.81 2.39 15.25
N LYS A 1096 -23.00 1.74 16.40
CA LYS A 1096 -24.17 0.90 16.67
C LYS A 1096 -25.38 1.77 17.03
N ALA A 1097 -26.51 1.58 16.36
CA ALA A 1097 -27.76 2.26 16.69
C ALA A 1097 -28.24 1.94 18.12
N GLY A 1098 -28.75 2.95 18.83
CA GLY A 1098 -29.20 2.85 20.23
C GLY A 1098 -28.09 2.68 21.27
N SER A 1099 -26.81 2.78 20.87
CA SER A 1099 -25.65 2.68 21.78
C SER A 1099 -25.26 4.03 22.42
N ASP A 1100 -24.30 4.02 23.35
CA ASP A 1100 -23.78 5.27 23.94
C ASP A 1100 -23.10 6.15 22.87
N ALA A 1101 -22.44 5.56 21.88
CA ALA A 1101 -21.85 6.25 20.72
C ALA A 1101 -22.91 6.90 19.82
N ASP A 1102 -24.11 6.33 19.75
CA ASP A 1102 -25.25 6.88 19.00
C ASP A 1102 -26.02 7.96 19.80
N THR A 1103 -26.16 7.76 21.11
CA THR A 1103 -26.87 8.70 22.01
C THR A 1103 -26.05 9.95 22.32
N THR A 1104 -24.74 9.82 22.58
CA THR A 1104 -23.79 10.96 22.70
C THR A 1104 -23.57 11.65 21.35
N GLY A 1105 -23.74 10.90 20.25
CA GLY A 1105 -23.62 11.36 18.87
C GLY A 1105 -22.26 11.98 18.56
N LEU A 1106 -22.13 12.55 17.37
CA LEU A 1106 -21.01 13.45 17.03
C LEU A 1106 -21.09 14.79 17.80
N ALA A 1107 -21.91 14.90 18.85
CA ALA A 1107 -22.46 16.14 19.36
C ALA A 1107 -22.09 16.51 20.81
N VAL A 1108 -21.28 15.74 21.55
CA VAL A 1108 -20.65 16.29 22.79
C VAL A 1108 -19.17 16.51 22.54
N GLY A 1109 -18.85 17.73 22.11
CA GLY A 1109 -17.50 18.19 21.85
C GLY A 1109 -17.29 19.25 20.77
N LYS A 1110 -18.37 19.72 20.13
CA LYS A 1110 -18.45 20.85 19.15
C LYS A 1110 -17.47 20.89 17.96
N TYR A 1111 -16.47 20.02 17.86
CA TYR A 1111 -15.50 20.06 16.76
C TYR A 1111 -15.04 18.63 16.43
N LEU A 1112 -15.12 18.27 15.14
CA LEU A 1112 -14.42 17.11 14.59
C LEU A 1112 -12.94 17.41 14.34
N SER A 1113 -12.47 18.64 14.58
CA SER A 1113 -11.04 18.94 14.55
C SER A 1113 -10.50 19.03 15.98
N ARG A 1114 -9.19 18.87 16.16
CA ARG A 1114 -8.56 19.00 17.48
C ARG A 1114 -8.60 20.44 18.03
N TYR A 1115 -8.79 21.47 17.19
CA TYR A 1115 -8.70 22.86 17.60
C TYR A 1115 -10.08 23.46 17.91
N ILE A 1116 -10.15 24.16 19.05
CA ILE A 1116 -11.27 25.03 19.41
C ILE A 1116 -10.79 26.46 19.17
N PRO A 1117 -11.50 27.30 18.38
CA PRO A 1117 -11.13 28.70 18.20
C PRO A 1117 -10.94 29.40 19.56
N ALA A 1118 -9.93 30.27 19.68
CA ALA A 1118 -9.53 30.91 20.94
C ALA A 1118 -10.68 31.59 21.71
N ALA A 1119 -11.69 32.12 21.01
CA ALA A 1119 -12.88 32.72 21.62
C ALA A 1119 -13.80 31.70 22.33
N ALA A 1120 -13.77 30.43 21.91
CA ALA A 1120 -14.53 29.33 22.50
C ALA A 1120 -13.73 28.55 23.56
N ALA A 1121 -12.40 28.61 23.57
CA ALA A 1121 -11.52 27.92 24.53
C ALA A 1121 -11.65 28.43 25.98
N LEU A 1122 -12.06 29.68 26.17
CA LEU A 1122 -12.18 30.33 27.49
C LEU A 1122 -13.27 29.73 28.40
N ASN A 1123 -14.17 28.87 27.90
CA ASN A 1123 -15.36 28.41 28.63
C ASN A 1123 -15.52 26.89 28.80
N VAL A 1124 -14.57 26.03 28.37
CA VAL A 1124 -14.85 24.57 28.23
C VAL A 1124 -13.80 23.58 28.76
N GLY A 1125 -12.76 24.03 29.46
CA GLY A 1125 -11.94 23.16 30.34
C GLY A 1125 -11.41 21.86 29.71
N GLY A 1126 -11.12 21.83 28.40
CA GLY A 1126 -10.55 20.67 27.70
C GLY A 1126 -11.45 19.42 27.58
N LYS A 1127 -12.72 19.46 28.01
CA LYS A 1127 -13.60 18.27 28.15
C LYS A 1127 -14.61 18.04 27.01
N ASN A 1128 -14.47 18.73 25.89
CA ASN A 1128 -15.43 18.69 24.78
C ASN A 1128 -14.77 18.14 23.50
N ARG A 1129 -14.70 16.81 23.31
CA ARG A 1129 -14.24 16.16 22.05
C ARG A 1129 -15.26 15.14 21.56
N ALA A 1130 -15.56 15.13 20.26
CA ALA A 1130 -16.49 14.17 19.67
C ALA A 1130 -15.91 12.73 19.64
N VAL A 1131 -16.81 11.74 19.59
CA VAL A 1131 -16.46 10.30 19.49
C VAL A 1131 -15.60 9.98 18.26
N VAL A 1132 -15.73 10.76 17.20
CA VAL A 1132 -14.89 10.70 15.99
C VAL A 1132 -14.33 12.09 15.77
N TYR A 1133 -13.02 12.24 15.53
CA TYR A 1133 -12.44 13.53 15.15
C TYR A 1133 -11.20 13.36 14.26
N PHE A 1134 -11.05 14.26 13.29
CA PHE A 1134 -9.84 14.51 12.53
C PHE A 1134 -8.80 15.26 13.35
N TYR A 1135 -7.53 14.91 13.19
CA TYR A 1135 -6.42 15.67 13.73
C TYR A 1135 -5.34 15.85 12.68
N ALA A 1136 -4.73 17.03 12.65
CA ALA A 1136 -3.54 17.31 11.86
C ALA A 1136 -2.33 17.46 12.80
N LYS A 1137 -1.26 16.72 12.53
CA LYS A 1137 0.06 17.01 13.10
C LYS A 1137 0.71 18.06 12.25
N ASP A 1138 1.19 19.10 12.90
CA ASP A 1138 1.90 20.18 12.25
C ASP A 1138 3.37 19.86 11.98
N SER A 1139 4.02 20.79 11.29
CA SER A 1139 5.44 20.73 10.94
C SER A 1139 6.39 20.82 12.11
N TYR A 1140 5.87 21.06 13.31
CA TYR A 1140 6.59 21.17 14.57
C TYR A 1140 6.35 19.95 15.48
N GLY A 1141 5.63 18.93 14.98
CA GLY A 1141 5.39 17.67 15.68
C GLY A 1141 4.19 17.72 16.64
N THR A 1142 3.53 18.87 16.77
CA THR A 1142 2.37 19.02 17.64
C THR A 1142 1.09 18.72 16.88
N LYS A 1143 0.09 18.16 17.57
CA LYS A 1143 -1.24 17.94 17.00
C LYS A 1143 -2.01 19.29 17.04
N GLY A 1144 -1.63 20.28 16.23
CA GLY A 1144 -1.97 21.70 16.48
C GLY A 1144 -2.54 22.53 15.30
N ILE A 1145 -2.85 21.94 14.14
CA ILE A 1145 -3.32 22.70 12.97
C ILE A 1145 -4.83 22.61 12.76
N ASP A 1146 -5.44 23.77 12.49
CA ASP A 1146 -6.80 23.91 11.97
C ASP A 1146 -6.99 23.21 10.63
N LEU A 1147 -8.11 22.51 10.50
CA LEU A 1147 -8.55 22.02 9.21
C LEU A 1147 -9.08 23.21 8.39
N ALA A 1148 -8.71 23.27 7.11
CA ALA A 1148 -9.25 24.24 6.17
C ALA A 1148 -10.75 24.06 5.97
N SER A 1149 -11.19 22.81 5.90
CA SER A 1149 -12.60 22.47 5.82
C SER A 1149 -12.83 21.05 6.30
N ILE A 1150 -14.08 20.81 6.70
CA ILE A 1150 -14.64 19.48 6.79
C ILE A 1150 -15.81 19.49 5.81
N SER A 1151 -15.95 18.44 5.01
CA SER A 1151 -17.03 18.35 4.04
C SER A 1151 -17.65 16.96 4.05
N LEU A 1152 -18.96 16.93 3.87
CA LEU A 1152 -19.69 15.70 3.56
C LEU A 1152 -19.48 15.40 2.08
N VAL A 1153 -18.93 14.23 1.77
CA VAL A 1153 -18.55 13.85 0.39
C VAL A 1153 -19.47 12.76 -0.18
N GLY A 1154 -20.30 12.15 0.67
CA GLY A 1154 -21.34 11.21 0.24
C GLY A 1154 -22.15 10.65 1.40
N ASN A 1155 -23.38 10.21 1.11
CA ASN A 1155 -24.29 9.55 2.04
C ASN A 1155 -25.21 8.56 1.30
N THR A 1156 -25.91 7.67 2.02
CA THR A 1156 -26.93 6.77 1.43
C THR A 1156 -28.20 6.65 2.25
N GLY A 1157 -29.36 6.72 1.61
CA GLY A 1157 -30.67 6.38 2.18
C GLY A 1157 -31.43 7.57 2.77
N ASP A 1158 -31.98 8.44 1.92
CA ASP A 1158 -32.81 9.63 2.27
C ASP A 1158 -32.16 10.69 3.16
N PHE A 1159 -30.86 10.60 3.42
CA PHE A 1159 -30.11 11.65 4.10
C PHE A 1159 -30.09 12.93 3.26
N THR A 1160 -30.99 13.87 3.57
CA THR A 1160 -31.01 15.19 2.95
C THR A 1160 -30.09 16.14 3.71
N ALA A 1161 -28.97 16.52 3.09
CA ALA A 1161 -28.06 17.52 3.60
C ALA A 1161 -28.39 18.88 2.98
N THR A 1162 -29.21 19.69 3.66
CA THR A 1162 -29.40 21.11 3.30
C THR A 1162 -29.26 22.00 4.52
N ASN A 1163 -28.61 23.15 4.30
CA ASN A 1163 -28.41 24.18 5.32
C ASN A 1163 -29.75 24.59 5.95
N VAL A 1164 -29.85 24.35 7.26
CA VAL A 1164 -30.80 24.90 8.24
C VAL A 1164 -32.08 25.50 7.64
N THR A 1165 -33.14 24.69 7.51
CA THR A 1165 -34.44 24.93 8.17
C THR A 1165 -35.41 23.76 7.96
N SER A 1166 -35.92 23.26 9.09
CA SER A 1166 -37.14 22.45 9.29
C SER A 1166 -37.28 21.06 8.65
N ASN A 1167 -36.22 20.23 8.61
CA ASN A 1167 -36.27 18.75 8.86
C ASN A 1167 -35.01 17.96 8.39
N GLY A 1168 -33.87 18.61 8.15
CA GLY A 1168 -32.64 17.92 7.71
C GLY A 1168 -32.05 16.95 8.74
N GLU A 1169 -31.80 15.70 8.33
CA GLU A 1169 -31.30 14.59 9.17
C GLU A 1169 -29.80 14.74 9.54
N PHE A 1170 -29.04 15.57 8.82
CA PHE A 1170 -27.67 15.95 9.17
C PHE A 1170 -27.40 17.41 8.79
N SER A 1171 -26.76 18.17 9.67
CA SER A 1171 -26.17 19.47 9.32
C SER A 1171 -24.72 19.53 9.77
N LEU A 1172 -23.84 19.92 8.86
CA LEU A 1172 -22.47 20.27 9.17
C LEU A 1172 -22.45 21.75 9.56
N ASN A 1173 -22.19 22.03 10.83
CA ASN A 1173 -22.02 23.40 11.28
C ASN A 1173 -20.76 24.00 10.66
N SER A 1174 -20.69 25.33 10.59
CA SER A 1174 -19.49 26.04 10.10
C SER A 1174 -18.22 25.76 10.92
N ASP A 1175 -18.38 25.16 12.11
CA ASP A 1175 -17.30 24.73 12.99
C ASP A 1175 -16.85 23.28 12.75
N GLY A 1176 -17.40 22.62 11.73
CA GLY A 1176 -17.07 21.24 11.36
C GLY A 1176 -17.67 20.18 12.29
N SER A 1177 -18.48 20.56 13.29
CA SER A 1177 -19.32 19.59 14.00
C SER A 1177 -20.49 19.12 13.15
N ILE A 1178 -20.84 17.86 13.32
CA ILE A 1178 -22.08 17.31 12.78
C ILE A 1178 -23.15 17.48 13.86
N ALA A 1179 -24.08 18.41 13.66
CA ALA A 1179 -25.18 18.64 14.59
C ALA A 1179 -26.22 17.53 14.47
N LYS A 1180 -26.56 16.95 15.63
CA LYS A 1180 -27.63 15.97 15.80
C LYS A 1180 -28.98 16.67 15.70
N ASN A 1181 -29.71 16.46 14.62
CA ASN A 1181 -31.17 16.54 14.66
C ASN A 1181 -31.72 15.18 14.20
N THR A 1182 -32.11 14.38 15.19
CA THR A 1182 -33.16 13.35 15.04
C THR A 1182 -32.81 11.99 14.39
N LEU A 1183 -31.55 11.53 14.39
CA LEU A 1183 -31.22 10.23 13.77
C LEU A 1183 -31.49 8.97 14.62
N GLY A 1184 -31.64 9.11 15.93
CA GLY A 1184 -31.69 7.96 16.84
C GLY A 1184 -33.06 7.31 17.05
N GLN A 1185 -34.17 7.89 16.56
CA GLN A 1185 -35.51 7.35 16.85
C GLN A 1185 -36.37 7.00 15.63
N GLU A 1186 -36.28 7.69 14.50
CA GLU A 1186 -37.21 7.43 13.37
C GLU A 1186 -36.66 6.50 12.27
N VAL A 1187 -35.34 6.46 12.09
CA VAL A 1187 -34.72 6.01 10.82
C VAL A 1187 -34.55 4.49 10.66
N LEU A 1188 -34.69 3.69 11.73
CA LEU A 1188 -34.54 2.22 11.64
C LEU A 1188 -35.86 1.44 11.87
N SER A 1189 -36.99 2.14 11.79
CA SER A 1189 -38.34 1.57 11.90
C SER A 1189 -38.78 0.78 10.66
N SER A 1190 -38.10 0.90 9.52
CA SER A 1190 -38.44 0.13 8.32
C SER A 1190 -37.94 -1.32 8.41
N SER A 1191 -38.83 -2.26 8.09
CA SER A 1191 -38.68 -3.71 8.13
C SER A 1191 -37.77 -4.32 7.03
N GLU A 1192 -36.95 -3.52 6.35
CA GLU A 1192 -36.08 -3.97 5.25
C GLU A 1192 -34.72 -4.46 5.78
N PRO A 1193 -34.36 -5.75 5.62
CA PRO A 1193 -33.04 -6.25 5.97
C PRO A 1193 -32.00 -5.80 4.93
N GLY A 1194 -30.98 -5.04 5.34
CA GLY A 1194 -29.76 -4.87 4.54
C GLY A 1194 -29.26 -3.44 4.28
N PHE A 1195 -30.01 -2.38 4.61
CA PHE A 1195 -29.51 -1.02 4.37
C PHE A 1195 -28.61 -0.53 5.51
N THR A 1196 -27.31 -0.57 5.25
CA THR A 1196 -26.30 0.13 6.05
C THR A 1196 -26.32 1.60 5.67
N LYS A 1197 -26.89 2.45 6.53
CA LYS A 1197 -26.87 3.90 6.35
C LYS A 1197 -25.48 4.44 6.70
N TYR A 1198 -24.91 5.28 5.85
CA TYR A 1198 -23.58 5.84 6.10
C TYR A 1198 -23.46 7.30 5.69
N VAL A 1199 -22.47 7.95 6.28
CA VAL A 1199 -21.99 9.27 5.91
C VAL A 1199 -20.48 9.23 5.71
N THR A 1200 -20.00 9.84 4.64
CA THR A 1200 -18.57 9.97 4.37
C THR A 1200 -18.16 11.41 4.62
N VAL A 1201 -17.22 11.60 5.53
CA VAL A 1201 -16.71 12.90 5.93
C VAL A 1201 -15.26 12.99 5.51
N THR A 1202 -14.87 14.10 4.91
CA THR A 1202 -13.47 14.38 4.59
C THR A 1202 -13.03 15.63 5.32
N GLY A 1203 -11.95 15.51 6.08
CA GLY A 1203 -11.20 16.63 6.62
C GLY A 1203 -10.12 17.03 5.62
N VAL A 1204 -9.95 18.34 5.42
CA VAL A 1204 -8.92 18.91 4.56
C VAL A 1204 -8.13 19.92 5.37
N THR A 1205 -6.80 19.85 5.32
CA THR A 1205 -5.90 20.83 5.95
C THR A 1205 -5.64 21.99 5.00
N THR A 1206 -5.16 23.12 5.53
CA THR A 1206 -4.75 24.29 4.73
C THR A 1206 -3.59 23.99 3.78
N SER A 1207 -2.84 22.91 4.00
CA SER A 1207 -1.76 22.43 3.13
C SER A 1207 -2.22 21.44 2.06
N GLY A 1208 -3.51 21.13 1.98
CA GLY A 1208 -4.07 20.23 0.97
C GLY A 1208 -3.98 18.74 1.32
N LEU A 1209 -3.47 18.37 2.50
CA LEU A 1209 -3.65 17.00 3.00
C LEU A 1209 -5.14 16.75 3.24
N LEU A 1210 -5.62 15.61 2.77
CA LEU A 1210 -6.99 15.15 2.93
C LEU A 1210 -7.01 13.82 3.69
N GLN A 1211 -8.03 13.64 4.51
CA GLN A 1211 -8.30 12.38 5.19
C GLN A 1211 -9.79 12.19 5.09
N THR A 1212 -10.19 11.04 4.59
CA THR A 1212 -11.58 10.66 4.49
C THR A 1212 -11.86 9.55 5.49
N VAL A 1213 -12.99 9.66 6.17
CA VAL A 1213 -13.50 8.57 6.99
C VAL A 1213 -14.96 8.34 6.67
N LYS A 1214 -15.32 7.08 6.58
CA LYS A 1214 -16.68 6.66 6.38
C LYS A 1214 -17.29 6.23 7.71
N ILE A 1215 -18.36 6.90 8.14
CA ILE A 1215 -19.09 6.59 9.37
C ILE A 1215 -20.32 5.79 8.98
N VAL A 1216 -20.37 4.56 9.43
CA VAL A 1216 -21.38 3.55 9.14
C VAL A 1216 -22.26 3.36 10.37
N TYR A 1217 -23.58 3.50 10.21
CA TYR A 1217 -24.54 3.19 11.26
C TYR A 1217 -25.07 1.77 11.07
N THR A 1218 -24.84 0.92 12.07
CA THR A 1218 -25.29 -0.48 12.07
C THR A 1218 -26.48 -0.66 13.00
N LYS A 1219 -27.47 -1.47 12.59
CA LYS A 1219 -28.68 -1.78 13.37
C LYS A 1219 -28.38 -2.64 14.61
#